data_AF-A0A957H0V6-F1
#
_entry.id   AF-A0A957H0V6-F1
#
_cell.length_a   1.000
_cell.length_b   1.000
_cell.length_c   1.000
_cell.angle_alpha   90.00
_cell.angle_beta   90.00
_cell.angle_gamma   90.00
#
_symmetry.space_group_name_H-M   'P 1'
#
loop_
_entity.id
_entity.type
_entity.pdbx_description
1 polymer ?
#
loop_
_entity_poly.entity_id
_entity_poly.type
_entity_poly.pdbx_seq_one_letter_code
_entity_poly.pdbx_strand_id
1 'polypeptide(L)'
;MPTNFNWNTDEEQSWDDVDEAVIHETQRWRPPRWLLTGGLVLALVAVIGFLVARAVNRQVAEVTDDVSFTVLDAVALSQQAASSGDIDLFTSVLSGRDLNWSEEQKDLVRGGIWLDRPQLGLTLVAAAGSENGVPLSEADVTLQPALSSAEINLTHTYQSPIGNGLTEEVRLQQTLIYRQGESSWLLAPPEAEFWGDGQTYATPFFQVLYPTRDQALVERLVNDLTGKAIELCHLGWLGLATEQCLPAEPLADISFSTSSRYLLELKSARFDRTPQPDLDGLYLLPAPSLIGIPLDEPGYQALYRGYAALLFGQMIQDAAGYPCCEHQLFFEAILQLQLNQVGLQPWPLGEAAYNQLLRQMPLPDLASYYDATVGFADASLASQQLDWIYALVQYQASQEGLAPTTLIQRLSVAGTLGQWLAPVSGPEPFSPAFYESWRRFLFAQTSLGSNTVPIINTTQELVLNCLDARRESASATVLTSWSPATGQFTDWSFYNSPMFMVPLPNDDGLVLHENVTPLSGWQNLQAVPIASRTTLWQSGLERQLNQLGLAAPRLTFSGLVDPAGQIYLMRQSGSTQGFRRVDLNQCENGCLADNFLEDFNTYAVRWSPDGQWALQGVRFLDGNSNERQNIWLADGQLNNGEPLAEGYQPFWLSADRYGYFQGQELFVHDLDPAGASGRSLIEIQRPDTIIDSSPLPLEVLALAQNPIAPNELLILWAEVSRGRHFLLWFDAASGEQELLFDSTFAPDTYVLPESLAFSGDGRWLKYVLSDGAAPNMLYLHDRPVARGDALIFDLPEASYLGHDWSADGAWLAINRGITIELVSLSAAEQWIIPLGPHLQCNQLAWQTITTE
;
A
#
# COMPACT_ATOMS: atom_id res chain seq x y z
N MET A 1 36.63 -56.07 56.37
CA MET A 1 36.08 -54.71 56.36
C MET A 1 34.57 -54.81 56.19
N PRO A 2 33.78 -53.99 56.90
CA PRO A 2 32.41 -54.27 57.35
C PRO A 2 31.37 -53.72 56.32
N THR A 3 30.04 -53.94 56.35
CA THR A 3 29.05 -54.15 57.43
C THR A 3 27.76 -54.79 56.87
N ASN A 4 27.24 -55.76 57.62
CA ASN A 4 25.87 -55.89 58.13
C ASN A 4 24.64 -55.91 57.20
N PHE A 5 24.03 -57.10 57.13
CA PHE A 5 22.58 -57.25 57.08
C PHE A 5 22.19 -58.26 58.16
N ASN A 6 21.41 -57.83 59.17
CA ASN A 6 21.00 -58.65 60.31
C ASN A 6 19.49 -58.48 60.51
N TRP A 7 18.73 -59.56 60.41
CA TRP A 7 17.34 -59.64 60.85
C TRP A 7 17.34 -60.52 62.09
N ASN A 8 17.02 -59.94 63.23
CA ASN A 8 16.86 -60.66 64.48
C ASN A 8 15.36 -60.72 64.80
N THR A 9 14.81 -61.93 64.84
CA THR A 9 13.55 -62.25 65.51
C THR A 9 13.91 -63.19 66.65
N ASP A 10 13.87 -62.69 67.89
CA ASP A 10 13.98 -63.51 69.09
C ASP A 10 12.68 -63.39 69.90
N GLU A 11 12.00 -64.53 69.91
CA GLU A 11 11.30 -65.27 70.97
C GLU A 11 11.01 -64.67 72.37
N GLU A 12 10.02 -65.33 72.97
CA GLU A 12 9.25 -65.12 74.20
C GLU A 12 9.99 -65.34 75.55
N GLN A 13 9.23 -65.15 76.65
CA GLN A 13 9.40 -65.50 78.09
C GLN A 13 9.80 -64.34 79.02
N SER A 14 9.24 -64.13 80.22
CA SER A 14 8.35 -64.90 81.13
C SER A 14 7.64 -63.95 82.12
N TRP A 15 6.68 -64.50 82.89
CA TRP A 15 6.38 -64.30 84.34
C TRP A 15 4.86 -64.38 84.65
N ASP A 16 4.43 -65.62 84.85
CA ASP A 16 3.74 -66.20 86.02
C ASP A 16 2.30 -65.81 86.46
N ASP A 17 1.51 -66.89 86.50
CA ASP A 17 0.56 -67.38 87.52
C ASP A 17 -0.69 -66.57 87.88
N VAL A 18 -1.86 -67.18 87.63
CA VAL A 18 -2.79 -67.62 88.70
C VAL A 18 -3.53 -68.89 88.28
N ASP A 19 -3.45 -69.90 89.15
CA ASP A 19 -4.14 -71.19 89.11
C ASP A 19 -5.69 -71.15 89.31
N GLU A 20 -6.33 -72.03 88.54
CA GLU A 20 -7.48 -72.93 88.79
C GLU A 20 -8.67 -72.57 89.72
N ALA A 21 -9.88 -72.67 89.13
CA ALA A 21 -10.99 -73.45 89.71
C ALA A 21 -12.02 -73.91 88.64
N VAL A 22 -11.84 -75.15 88.18
CA VAL A 22 -12.77 -76.28 87.91
C VAL A 22 -14.32 -76.06 87.89
N ILE A 23 -14.92 -76.25 86.69
CA ILE A 23 -16.11 -77.06 86.23
C ILE A 23 -17.50 -76.97 86.98
N HIS A 24 -18.74 -77.00 86.44
CA HIS A 24 -19.43 -77.72 85.33
C HIS A 24 -20.78 -77.08 84.88
N GLU A 25 -21.02 -77.11 83.56
CA GLU A 25 -22.23 -77.49 82.77
C GLU A 25 -23.67 -77.08 83.20
N THR A 26 -24.55 -76.55 82.34
CA THR A 26 -25.05 -77.16 81.08
C THR A 26 -25.86 -76.16 80.23
N GLN A 27 -25.74 -76.34 78.91
CA GLN A 27 -26.76 -76.18 77.85
C GLN A 27 -27.50 -74.84 77.66
N ARG A 28 -27.22 -74.21 76.51
CA ARG A 28 -28.18 -74.09 75.39
C ARG A 28 -27.49 -73.55 74.14
N TRP A 29 -27.72 -74.23 73.03
CA TRP A 29 -27.21 -73.92 71.69
C TRP A 29 -27.37 -72.44 71.32
N ARG A 30 -26.23 -71.78 71.07
CA ARG A 30 -26.12 -70.50 70.37
C ARG A 30 -25.10 -70.68 69.25
N PRO A 31 -25.31 -70.10 68.06
CA PRO A 31 -24.44 -70.27 66.89
C PRO A 31 -22.97 -69.92 67.22
N PRO A 32 -22.00 -70.55 66.52
CA PRO A 32 -20.59 -70.56 66.91
C PRO A 32 -19.99 -69.15 66.84
N ARG A 33 -19.77 -68.55 68.02
CA ARG A 33 -19.18 -67.21 68.22
C ARG A 33 -17.70 -67.10 67.80
N TRP A 34 -17.03 -68.20 67.47
CA TRP A 34 -15.60 -68.21 67.11
C TRP A 34 -15.33 -67.85 65.62
N LEU A 35 -16.28 -68.07 64.71
CA LEU A 35 -16.23 -67.54 63.33
C LEU A 35 -16.50 -66.03 63.31
N LEU A 36 -17.32 -65.53 64.25
CA LEU A 36 -17.59 -64.11 64.43
C LEU A 36 -16.40 -63.37 65.05
N THR A 37 -15.68 -63.91 66.03
CA THR A 37 -14.50 -63.21 66.58
C THR A 37 -13.27 -63.29 65.68
N GLY A 38 -13.00 -64.42 65.03
CA GLY A 38 -11.90 -64.52 64.04
C GLY A 38 -12.17 -63.70 62.78
N GLY A 39 -13.40 -63.75 62.26
CA GLY A 39 -13.84 -62.91 61.15
C GLY A 39 -13.91 -61.43 61.50
N LEU A 40 -14.24 -61.07 62.75
CA LEU A 40 -14.27 -59.68 63.21
C LEU A 40 -12.88 -59.12 63.47
N VAL A 41 -11.89 -59.92 63.91
CA VAL A 41 -10.48 -59.48 63.98
C VAL A 41 -9.89 -59.31 62.59
N LEU A 42 -10.10 -60.25 61.67
CA LEU A 42 -9.67 -60.10 60.26
C LEU A 42 -10.40 -58.94 59.56
N ALA A 43 -11.69 -58.75 59.80
CA ALA A 43 -12.43 -57.60 59.30
C ALA A 43 -11.96 -56.31 59.95
N LEU A 44 -11.58 -56.30 61.24
CA LEU A 44 -11.02 -55.13 61.92
C LEU A 44 -9.64 -54.78 61.37
N VAL A 45 -8.77 -55.76 61.13
CA VAL A 45 -7.46 -55.56 60.50
C VAL A 45 -7.62 -55.09 59.05
N ALA A 46 -8.54 -55.67 58.29
CA ALA A 46 -8.85 -55.22 56.93
C ALA A 46 -9.47 -53.81 56.90
N VAL A 47 -10.35 -53.48 57.84
CA VAL A 47 -10.95 -52.14 57.99
C VAL A 47 -9.90 -51.12 58.43
N ILE A 48 -9.03 -51.45 59.39
CA ILE A 48 -7.92 -50.59 59.82
C ILE A 48 -6.94 -50.39 58.66
N GLY A 49 -6.54 -51.47 57.97
CA GLY A 49 -5.68 -51.40 56.79
C GLY A 49 -6.30 -50.55 55.67
N PHE A 50 -7.61 -50.69 55.43
CA PHE A 50 -8.35 -49.86 54.47
C PHE A 50 -8.43 -48.39 54.91
N LEU A 51 -8.67 -48.11 56.20
CA LEU A 51 -8.71 -46.75 56.73
C LEU A 51 -7.33 -46.08 56.70
N VAL A 52 -6.26 -46.81 57.02
CA VAL A 52 -4.87 -46.33 56.90
C VAL A 52 -4.51 -46.09 55.45
N ALA A 53 -4.78 -47.03 54.54
CA ALA A 53 -4.55 -46.83 53.10
C ALA A 53 -5.33 -45.63 52.56
N ARG A 54 -6.58 -45.44 52.99
CA ARG A 54 -7.40 -44.29 52.62
C ARG A 54 -6.87 -42.98 53.20
N ALA A 55 -6.37 -42.98 54.44
CA ALA A 55 -5.78 -41.80 55.07
C ALA A 55 -4.46 -41.42 54.38
N VAL A 56 -3.60 -42.41 54.10
CA VAL A 56 -2.35 -42.23 53.35
C VAL A 56 -2.64 -41.72 51.94
N ASN A 57 -3.58 -42.33 51.20
CA ASN A 57 -3.93 -41.88 49.85
C ASN A 57 -4.54 -40.46 49.83
N ARG A 58 -5.29 -40.08 50.87
CA ARG A 58 -5.80 -38.70 51.02
C ARG A 58 -4.68 -37.71 51.30
N GLN A 59 -3.77 -38.06 52.20
CA GLN A 59 -2.65 -37.19 52.55
C GLN A 59 -1.67 -37.06 51.38
N VAL A 60 -1.43 -38.14 50.63
CA VAL A 60 -0.65 -38.11 49.39
C VAL A 60 -1.33 -37.22 48.36
N ALA A 61 -2.64 -37.39 48.12
CA ALA A 61 -3.37 -36.54 47.17
C ALA A 61 -3.34 -35.06 47.58
N GLU A 62 -3.57 -34.73 48.86
CA GLU A 62 -3.53 -33.36 49.37
C GLU A 62 -2.14 -32.72 49.22
N VAL A 63 -1.06 -33.47 49.50
CA VAL A 63 0.31 -33.00 49.28
C VAL A 63 0.64 -32.87 47.80
N THR A 64 0.17 -33.79 46.95
CA THR A 64 0.35 -33.72 45.49
C THR A 64 -0.37 -32.51 44.91
N ASP A 65 -1.59 -32.20 45.37
CA ASP A 65 -2.38 -31.04 44.93
C ASP A 65 -1.71 -29.72 45.36
N ASP A 66 -1.24 -29.64 46.61
CA ASP A 66 -0.52 -28.46 47.14
C ASP A 66 0.80 -28.23 46.37
N VAL A 67 1.57 -29.30 46.15
CA VAL A 67 2.80 -29.21 45.35
C VAL A 67 2.48 -28.79 43.91
N SER A 68 1.45 -29.35 43.28
CA SER A 68 1.04 -28.98 41.93
C SER A 68 0.68 -27.50 41.84
N PHE A 69 -0.03 -26.97 42.83
CA PHE A 69 -0.35 -25.54 42.92
C PHE A 69 0.93 -24.67 43.02
N THR A 70 1.87 -25.04 43.89
CA THR A 70 3.14 -24.27 44.00
C THR A 70 4.00 -24.32 42.75
N VAL A 71 3.96 -25.42 41.98
CA VAL A 71 4.65 -25.51 40.70
C VAL A 71 3.98 -24.61 39.67
N LEU A 72 2.64 -24.60 39.61
CA LEU A 72 1.90 -23.71 38.71
C LEU A 72 2.13 -22.23 39.04
N ASP A 73 2.28 -21.85 40.30
CA ASP A 73 2.67 -20.48 40.69
C ASP A 73 4.06 -20.11 40.13
N ALA A 74 5.02 -21.04 40.16
CA ALA A 74 6.35 -20.82 39.57
C ALA A 74 6.29 -20.70 38.03
N VAL A 75 5.40 -21.46 37.38
CA VAL A 75 5.12 -21.34 35.94
C VAL A 75 4.49 -19.98 35.62
N ALA A 76 3.53 -19.53 36.43
CA ALA A 76 2.91 -18.21 36.26
C ALA A 76 3.96 -17.10 36.31
N LEU A 77 4.87 -17.18 37.29
CA LEU A 77 5.92 -16.19 37.49
C LEU A 77 6.92 -16.16 36.33
N SER A 78 7.31 -17.32 35.79
CA SER A 78 8.22 -17.38 34.64
C SER A 78 7.58 -16.84 33.37
N GLN A 79 6.30 -17.15 33.10
CA GLN A 79 5.56 -16.59 31.98
C GLN A 79 5.41 -15.08 32.09
N GLN A 80 5.03 -14.57 33.27
CA GLN A 80 4.90 -13.14 33.52
C GLN A 80 6.23 -12.41 33.31
N ALA A 81 7.32 -12.91 33.89
CA ALA A 81 8.63 -12.29 33.78
C ALA A 81 9.12 -12.28 32.32
N ALA A 82 8.86 -13.35 31.57
CA ALA A 82 9.20 -13.42 30.17
C ALA A 82 8.36 -12.48 29.30
N SER A 83 7.05 -12.40 29.53
CA SER A 83 6.16 -11.50 28.77
C SER A 83 6.42 -10.02 29.06
N SER A 84 6.84 -9.69 30.28
CA SER A 84 7.23 -8.32 30.65
C SER A 84 8.67 -7.97 30.27
N GLY A 85 9.46 -8.93 29.78
CA GLY A 85 10.90 -8.75 29.52
C GLY A 85 11.73 -8.48 30.78
N ASP A 86 11.23 -8.84 31.98
CA ASP A 86 11.93 -8.61 33.25
C ASP A 86 12.93 -9.75 33.51
N ILE A 87 14.17 -9.51 33.07
CA ILE A 87 15.26 -10.49 33.17
C ILE A 87 15.65 -10.78 34.61
N ASP A 88 15.55 -9.81 35.51
CA ASP A 88 15.93 -9.99 36.92
C ASP A 88 14.91 -10.90 37.61
N LEU A 89 13.62 -10.66 37.38
CA LEU A 89 12.55 -11.52 37.87
C LEU A 89 12.65 -12.93 37.26
N PHE A 90 12.89 -13.03 35.94
CA PHE A 90 13.03 -14.32 35.28
C PHE A 90 14.26 -15.09 35.79
N THR A 91 15.36 -14.40 36.08
CA THR A 91 16.56 -15.03 36.66
C THR A 91 16.26 -15.65 38.03
N SER A 92 15.34 -15.08 38.82
CA SER A 92 14.97 -15.62 40.14
C SER A 92 14.25 -16.97 40.10
N VAL A 93 13.68 -17.34 38.95
CA VAL A 93 12.97 -18.61 38.73
C VAL A 93 13.79 -19.63 37.94
N LEU A 94 15.02 -19.32 37.53
CA LEU A 94 15.91 -20.24 36.83
C LEU A 94 16.76 -21.09 37.79
N SER A 95 16.95 -22.36 37.43
CA SER A 95 17.83 -23.27 38.16
C SER A 95 19.31 -23.02 37.83
N GLY A 96 20.11 -22.66 38.84
CA GLY A 96 21.56 -22.49 38.72
C GLY A 96 22.39 -23.78 38.51
N ARG A 97 21.75 -24.94 38.26
CA ARG A 97 22.45 -26.23 38.05
C ARG A 97 23.24 -26.27 36.73
N ASP A 98 22.76 -25.59 35.70
CA ASP A 98 23.42 -25.43 34.41
C ASP A 98 23.46 -23.94 34.05
N LEU A 99 24.66 -23.35 34.18
CA LEU A 99 24.85 -21.93 33.93
C LEU A 99 24.71 -21.59 32.45
N ASN A 100 25.15 -22.46 31.54
CA ASN A 100 25.08 -22.18 30.11
C ASN A 100 23.63 -22.18 29.63
N TRP A 101 22.87 -23.21 30.01
CA TRP A 101 21.45 -23.27 29.69
C TRP A 101 20.68 -22.10 30.32
N SER A 102 21.00 -21.70 31.56
CA SER A 102 20.35 -20.56 32.21
C SER A 102 20.60 -19.24 31.48
N GLU A 103 21.82 -19.01 30.99
CA GLU A 103 22.11 -17.83 30.16
C GLU A 103 21.37 -17.88 28.82
N GLU A 104 21.29 -19.04 28.16
CA GLU A 104 20.50 -19.20 26.94
C GLU A 104 19.02 -18.84 27.16
N GLN A 105 18.42 -19.25 28.29
CA GLN A 105 17.03 -18.88 28.61
C GLN A 105 16.87 -17.36 28.82
N LYS A 106 17.83 -16.70 29.49
CA LYS A 106 17.81 -15.24 29.64
C LYS A 106 17.95 -14.53 28.30
N ASP A 107 18.80 -15.03 27.41
CA ASP A 107 18.97 -14.51 26.06
C ASP A 107 17.69 -14.64 25.25
N LEU A 108 16.95 -15.75 25.39
CA LEU A 108 15.66 -15.95 24.73
C LEU A 108 14.62 -14.92 25.20
N VAL A 109 14.58 -14.62 26.50
CA VAL A 109 13.69 -13.57 27.04
C VAL A 109 14.11 -12.19 26.55
N ARG A 110 15.42 -11.85 26.56
CA ARG A 110 15.91 -10.58 26.01
C ARG A 110 15.58 -10.43 24.52
N GLY A 111 15.60 -11.55 23.80
CA GLY A 111 15.27 -11.61 22.38
C GLY A 111 13.77 -11.50 22.07
N GLY A 112 12.90 -11.59 23.09
CA GLY A 112 11.44 -11.65 22.94
C GLY A 112 10.93 -12.98 22.38
N ILE A 113 11.77 -14.03 22.36
CA ILE A 113 11.50 -15.30 21.66
C ILE A 113 11.53 -16.50 22.61
N TRP A 114 11.27 -16.30 23.90
CA TRP A 114 11.19 -17.41 24.85
C TRP A 114 10.02 -18.35 24.52
N LEU A 115 8.83 -17.81 24.24
CA LEU A 115 7.66 -18.57 23.74
C LEU A 115 7.26 -18.21 22.31
N ASP A 116 7.53 -16.97 21.88
CA ASP A 116 7.23 -16.54 20.52
C ASP A 116 8.22 -17.13 19.50
N ARG A 117 7.76 -17.40 18.27
CA ARG A 117 8.55 -18.12 17.24
C ARG A 117 8.41 -17.47 15.85
N PRO A 118 8.57 -16.14 15.70
CA PRO A 118 8.29 -15.44 14.44
C PRO A 118 9.18 -15.93 13.28
N GLN A 119 10.38 -16.42 13.56
CA GLN A 119 11.30 -16.96 12.55
C GLN A 119 10.77 -18.24 11.87
N LEU A 120 9.83 -18.93 12.52
CA LEU A 120 9.13 -20.10 11.98
C LEU A 120 7.74 -19.73 11.43
N GLY A 121 7.39 -18.44 11.38
CA GLY A 121 6.05 -17.98 11.00
C GLY A 121 4.99 -18.32 12.04
N LEU A 122 5.36 -18.32 13.33
CA LEU A 122 4.50 -18.64 14.45
C LEU A 122 4.51 -17.48 15.45
N THR A 123 3.40 -16.73 15.53
CA THR A 123 3.24 -15.62 16.46
C THR A 123 2.34 -16.02 17.63
N LEU A 124 2.82 -15.89 18.86
CA LEU A 124 2.05 -16.28 20.05
C LEU A 124 0.78 -15.43 20.21
N VAL A 125 -0.37 -16.06 20.43
CA VAL A 125 -1.64 -15.39 20.71
C VAL A 125 -1.82 -15.22 22.21
N ALA A 126 -2.04 -13.99 22.67
CA ALA A 126 -2.39 -13.74 24.07
C ALA A 126 -3.76 -14.35 24.38
N ALA A 127 -3.86 -15.15 25.44
CA ALA A 127 -5.11 -15.79 25.82
C ALA A 127 -6.12 -14.76 26.36
N ALA A 128 -7.39 -14.88 25.92
CA ALA A 128 -8.45 -13.96 26.34
C ALA A 128 -8.62 -13.95 27.87
N GLY A 129 -8.41 -12.77 28.49
CA GLY A 129 -8.52 -12.58 29.95
C GLY A 129 -7.22 -12.79 30.73
N SER A 130 -6.11 -13.08 30.07
CA SER A 130 -4.78 -13.12 30.66
C SER A 130 -3.95 -11.97 30.11
N GLU A 131 -3.72 -10.93 30.91
CA GLU A 131 -2.80 -9.85 30.54
C GLU A 131 -1.33 -10.33 30.44
N ASN A 132 -0.99 -11.55 30.90
CA ASN A 132 0.41 -11.96 31.13
C ASN A 132 0.77 -13.44 30.85
N GLY A 133 0.02 -14.22 30.04
CA GLY A 133 0.41 -15.61 29.73
C GLY A 133 -0.70 -16.58 29.29
N VAL A 134 -0.36 -17.88 29.22
CA VAL A 134 -1.29 -18.98 28.86
C VAL A 134 -2.15 -19.34 30.07
N PRO A 135 -3.45 -19.71 29.91
CA PRO A 135 -4.29 -20.12 31.03
C PRO A 135 -3.74 -21.39 31.69
N LEU A 136 -3.26 -21.28 32.92
CA LEU A 136 -2.69 -22.41 33.67
C LEU A 136 -3.74 -23.46 34.06
N SER A 137 -5.03 -23.17 33.88
CA SER A 137 -6.13 -24.13 34.08
C SER A 137 -6.09 -25.32 33.12
N GLU A 138 -5.33 -25.22 32.03
CA GLU A 138 -5.18 -26.28 31.01
C GLU A 138 -3.79 -26.95 31.06
N ALA A 139 -2.96 -26.60 32.03
CA ALA A 139 -1.64 -27.21 32.22
C ALA A 139 -1.76 -28.62 32.80
N ASP A 140 -1.06 -29.60 32.19
CA ASP A 140 -0.95 -30.95 32.73
C ASP A 140 0.36 -31.09 33.51
N VAL A 141 0.25 -31.47 34.79
CA VAL A 141 1.36 -31.51 35.75
C VAL A 141 1.67 -32.95 36.11
N THR A 142 2.84 -33.44 35.69
CA THR A 142 3.34 -34.76 36.07
C THR A 142 4.46 -34.63 37.10
N LEU A 143 4.19 -35.02 38.34
CA LEU A 143 5.15 -34.99 39.43
C LEU A 143 5.93 -36.30 39.53
N GLN A 144 7.25 -36.22 39.74
CA GLN A 144 8.03 -37.40 40.09
C GLN A 144 7.63 -37.94 41.47
N PRO A 145 7.74 -39.26 41.74
CA PRO A 145 7.33 -39.85 43.03
C PRO A 145 7.98 -39.23 44.26
N ALA A 146 9.20 -38.69 44.11
CA ALA A 146 9.94 -38.02 45.18
C ALA A 146 9.53 -36.55 45.40
N LEU A 147 8.61 -36.01 44.59
CA LEU A 147 8.14 -34.63 44.60
C LEU A 147 9.26 -33.58 44.46
N SER A 148 10.39 -33.96 43.87
CA SER A 148 11.56 -33.09 43.65
C SER A 148 11.65 -32.51 42.23
N SER A 149 10.84 -33.02 41.31
CA SER A 149 10.78 -32.58 39.91
C SER A 149 9.36 -32.69 39.40
N ALA A 150 9.00 -31.78 38.49
CA ALA A 150 7.71 -31.70 37.84
C ALA A 150 7.91 -31.47 36.33
N GLU A 151 7.21 -32.23 35.51
CA GLU A 151 7.07 -31.97 34.08
C GLU A 151 5.72 -31.30 33.84
N ILE A 152 5.75 -30.14 33.19
CA ILE A 152 4.57 -29.31 32.92
C ILE A 152 4.37 -29.26 31.42
N ASN A 153 3.25 -29.81 30.95
CA ASN A 153 2.86 -29.72 29.55
C ASN A 153 1.90 -28.53 29.37
N LEU A 154 2.33 -27.55 28.60
CA LEU A 154 1.58 -26.33 28.32
C LEU A 154 1.18 -26.30 26.84
N THR A 155 -0.10 -26.02 26.59
CA THR A 155 -0.58 -25.82 25.22
C THR A 155 -0.52 -24.34 24.88
N HIS A 156 0.29 -23.99 23.89
CA HIS A 156 0.43 -22.66 23.36
C HIS A 156 -0.38 -22.53 22.07
N THR A 157 -1.07 -21.41 21.93
CA THR A 157 -1.82 -21.06 20.72
C THR A 157 -1.04 -20.00 19.94
N TYR A 158 -0.78 -20.29 18.67
CA TYR A 158 -0.06 -19.43 17.74
C TYR A 158 -0.95 -19.04 16.58
N GLN A 159 -0.66 -17.90 15.96
CA GLN A 159 -1.13 -17.53 14.64
C GLN A 159 -0.03 -17.84 13.64
N SER A 160 -0.38 -18.54 12.56
CA SER A 160 0.48 -18.74 11.39
C SER A 160 -0.15 -18.07 10.18
N PRO A 161 0.58 -17.23 9.44
CA PRO A 161 0.04 -16.55 8.28
C PRO A 161 -0.10 -17.55 7.12
N ILE A 162 -1.26 -17.57 6.48
CA ILE A 162 -1.58 -18.47 5.34
C ILE A 162 -1.77 -17.70 4.02
N GLY A 163 -1.64 -16.36 4.04
CA GLY A 163 -1.66 -15.50 2.86
C GLY A 163 -2.89 -14.61 2.76
N ASN A 164 -2.83 -13.57 1.93
CA ASN A 164 -3.92 -12.60 1.72
C ASN A 164 -4.44 -11.94 3.02
N GLY A 165 -3.55 -11.74 4.00
CA GLY A 165 -3.92 -11.21 5.32
C GLY A 165 -4.68 -12.20 6.22
N LEU A 166 -4.81 -13.47 5.82
CA LEU A 166 -5.43 -14.52 6.62
C LEU A 166 -4.38 -15.23 7.50
N THR A 167 -4.79 -15.58 8.71
CA THR A 167 -4.03 -16.39 9.67
C THR A 167 -4.83 -17.63 10.05
N GLU A 168 -4.12 -18.71 10.38
CA GLU A 168 -4.69 -19.90 11.00
C GLU A 168 -4.23 -20.05 12.45
N GLU A 169 -5.09 -20.63 13.28
CA GLU A 169 -4.78 -20.94 14.68
C GLU A 169 -4.05 -22.28 14.77
N VAL A 170 -2.92 -22.29 15.47
CA VAL A 170 -2.00 -23.41 15.60
C VAL A 170 -1.79 -23.73 17.07
N ARG A 171 -1.90 -25.01 17.45
CA ARG A 171 -1.70 -25.44 18.84
C ARG A 171 -0.51 -26.36 18.98
N LEU A 172 0.48 -25.92 19.76
CA LEU A 172 1.69 -26.68 20.07
C LEU A 172 1.77 -26.92 21.58
N GLN A 173 2.16 -28.12 21.96
CA GLN A 173 2.40 -28.48 23.36
C GLN A 173 3.88 -28.40 23.68
N GLN A 174 4.24 -27.54 24.62
CA GLN A 174 5.61 -27.40 25.12
C GLN A 174 5.74 -28.06 26.50
N THR A 175 6.81 -28.82 26.72
CA THR A 175 7.11 -29.40 28.03
C THR A 175 8.16 -28.55 28.75
N LEU A 176 7.82 -28.04 29.94
CA LEU A 176 8.74 -27.34 30.84
C LEU A 176 9.06 -28.22 32.04
N ILE A 177 10.31 -28.19 32.51
CA ILE A 177 10.74 -28.99 33.65
C ILE A 177 11.07 -28.07 34.81
N TYR A 178 10.42 -28.31 35.94
CA TYR A 178 10.68 -27.60 37.19
C TYR A 178 11.29 -28.55 38.21
N ARG A 179 12.26 -28.06 38.97
CA ARG A 179 12.87 -28.82 40.07
C ARG A 179 12.81 -28.03 41.36
N GLN A 180 12.68 -28.75 42.46
CA GLN A 180 12.66 -28.17 43.78
C GLN A 180 14.06 -27.64 44.15
N GLY A 181 14.16 -26.34 44.39
CA GLY A 181 15.31 -25.68 45.00
C GLY A 181 15.25 -25.71 46.53
N GLU A 182 16.00 -24.84 47.19
CA GLU A 182 16.00 -24.76 48.67
C GLU A 182 14.66 -24.25 49.23
N SER A 183 13.99 -23.33 48.51
CA SER A 183 12.77 -22.67 48.97
C SER A 183 11.69 -22.46 47.90
N SER A 184 11.99 -22.73 46.63
CA SER A 184 11.09 -22.50 45.50
C SER A 184 11.27 -23.56 44.41
N TRP A 185 10.26 -23.67 43.54
CA TRP A 185 10.37 -24.42 42.29
C TRP A 185 11.08 -23.57 41.24
N LEU A 186 12.07 -24.15 40.57
CA LEU A 186 12.92 -23.46 39.60
C LEU A 186 12.83 -24.17 38.24
N LEU A 187 12.69 -23.39 37.17
CA LEU A 187 12.74 -23.87 35.78
C LEU A 187 14.15 -24.40 35.50
N ALA A 188 14.24 -25.65 35.06
CA ALA A 188 15.49 -26.41 34.96
C ALA A 188 15.63 -27.06 33.56
N PRO A 189 16.87 -27.33 33.13
CA PRO A 189 17.10 -28.04 31.87
C PRO A 189 16.54 -29.47 31.95
N PRO A 190 16.04 -30.01 30.83
CA PRO A 190 15.73 -31.43 30.71
C PRO A 190 16.97 -32.31 30.89
N GLU A 191 16.79 -33.50 31.50
CA GLU A 191 17.87 -34.49 31.62
C GLU A 191 18.07 -35.26 30.31
N ALA A 192 19.16 -36.01 30.20
CA ALA A 192 19.44 -36.79 28.98
C ALA A 192 18.33 -37.83 28.71
N GLU A 193 17.77 -38.41 29.76
CA GLU A 193 16.69 -39.38 29.71
C GLU A 193 15.40 -38.79 29.10
N PHE A 194 15.16 -37.48 29.24
CA PHE A 194 14.00 -36.82 28.63
C PHE A 194 14.07 -36.84 27.11
N TRP A 195 15.26 -36.61 26.55
CA TRP A 195 15.50 -36.60 25.10
C TRP A 195 15.63 -38.02 24.53
N GLY A 196 16.20 -38.93 25.32
CA GLY A 196 16.59 -40.26 24.88
C GLY A 196 17.87 -40.25 24.03
N ASP A 197 18.23 -41.42 23.51
CA ASP A 197 19.43 -41.56 22.68
C ASP A 197 19.27 -40.85 21.33
N GLY A 198 20.38 -40.44 20.72
CA GLY A 198 20.39 -39.92 19.35
C GLY A 198 20.10 -41.03 18.33
N GLN A 199 19.19 -40.76 17.41
CA GLN A 199 18.80 -41.63 16.30
C GLN A 199 19.19 -40.99 14.97
N THR A 200 19.50 -41.82 13.98
CA THR A 200 19.74 -41.38 12.61
C THR A 200 18.68 -41.91 11.67
N TYR A 201 18.24 -41.07 10.75
CA TYR A 201 17.31 -41.43 9.68
C TYR A 201 17.79 -40.83 8.37
N ALA A 202 17.68 -41.59 7.28
CA ALA A 202 18.16 -41.15 5.98
C ALA A 202 17.07 -41.30 4.93
N THR A 203 16.99 -40.29 4.08
CA THR A 203 16.19 -40.23 2.86
C THR A 203 17.13 -39.97 1.68
N PRO A 204 16.67 -40.04 0.43
CA PRO A 204 17.52 -39.71 -0.71
C PRO A 204 18.10 -38.28 -0.67
N PHE A 205 17.45 -37.34 0.01
CA PHE A 205 17.90 -35.94 0.07
C PHE A 205 18.61 -35.60 1.37
N PHE A 206 18.20 -36.20 2.48
CA PHE A 206 18.63 -35.76 3.81
C PHE A 206 19.09 -36.94 4.67
N GLN A 207 20.21 -36.76 5.35
CA GLN A 207 20.60 -37.59 6.49
C GLN A 207 20.39 -36.77 7.77
N VAL A 208 19.56 -37.26 8.67
CA VAL A 208 19.15 -36.52 9.86
C VAL A 208 19.58 -37.21 11.15
N LEU A 209 20.01 -36.43 12.14
CA LEU A 209 20.27 -36.83 13.52
C LEU A 209 19.25 -36.15 14.44
N TYR A 210 18.57 -36.90 15.30
CA TYR A 210 17.53 -36.37 16.20
C TYR A 210 17.42 -37.17 17.51
N PRO A 211 16.88 -36.59 18.59
CA PRO A 211 16.63 -37.33 19.84
C PRO A 211 15.48 -38.34 19.67
N THR A 212 15.56 -39.49 20.33
CA THR A 212 14.53 -40.55 20.27
C THR A 212 13.12 -40.02 20.57
N ARG A 213 12.99 -39.04 21.46
CA ARG A 213 11.72 -38.38 21.79
C ARG A 213 10.99 -37.84 20.55
N ASP A 214 11.71 -37.30 19.58
CA ASP A 214 11.14 -36.63 18.40
C ASP A 214 10.98 -37.56 17.19
N GLN A 215 11.21 -38.87 17.36
CA GLN A 215 11.28 -39.82 16.26
C GLN A 215 10.08 -39.77 15.31
N ALA A 216 8.87 -39.93 15.83
CA ALA A 216 7.67 -39.99 14.98
C ALA A 216 7.43 -38.69 14.20
N LEU A 217 7.77 -37.54 14.81
CA LEU A 217 7.58 -36.22 14.20
C LEU A 217 8.67 -35.92 13.17
N VAL A 218 9.94 -36.19 13.50
CA VAL A 218 11.08 -35.95 12.61
C VAL A 218 11.03 -36.87 11.40
N GLU A 219 10.72 -38.16 11.55
CA GLU A 219 10.60 -39.06 10.40
C GLU A 219 9.48 -38.59 9.45
N ARG A 220 8.34 -38.14 9.97
CA ARG A 220 7.26 -37.56 9.16
C ARG A 220 7.72 -36.28 8.46
N LEU A 221 8.30 -35.34 9.22
CA LEU A 221 8.80 -34.06 8.75
C LEU A 221 9.82 -34.23 7.61
N VAL A 222 10.80 -35.12 7.79
CA VAL A 222 11.88 -35.34 6.81
C VAL A 222 11.37 -35.99 5.53
N ASN A 223 10.34 -36.83 5.60
CA ASN A 223 9.68 -37.36 4.41
C ASN A 223 8.96 -36.26 3.61
N ASP A 224 8.23 -35.37 4.29
CA ASP A 224 7.56 -34.23 3.64
C ASP A 224 8.55 -33.20 3.09
N LEU A 225 9.67 -32.97 3.80
CA LEU A 225 10.79 -32.17 3.30
C LEU A 225 11.41 -32.81 2.06
N THR A 226 11.60 -34.12 2.03
CA THR A 226 12.11 -34.84 0.85
C THR A 226 11.18 -34.65 -0.35
N GLY A 227 9.86 -34.76 -0.15
CA GLY A 227 8.88 -34.51 -1.21
C GLY A 227 9.01 -33.09 -1.78
N LYS A 228 9.16 -32.09 -0.92
CA LYS A 228 9.37 -30.69 -1.34
C LYS A 228 10.72 -30.47 -2.02
N ALA A 229 11.79 -31.12 -1.56
CA ALA A 229 13.10 -31.02 -2.19
C ALA A 229 13.08 -31.55 -3.63
N ILE A 230 12.35 -32.64 -3.89
CA ILE A 230 12.13 -33.18 -5.24
C ILE A 230 11.40 -32.14 -6.11
N GLU A 231 10.33 -31.54 -5.61
CA GLU A 231 9.59 -30.48 -6.31
C GLU A 231 10.50 -29.29 -6.66
N LEU A 232 11.26 -28.78 -5.70
CA LEU A 232 12.21 -27.68 -5.89
C LEU A 232 13.33 -28.01 -6.88
N CYS A 233 13.80 -29.26 -6.87
CA CYS A 233 14.77 -29.74 -7.84
C CYS A 233 14.20 -29.74 -9.27
N HIS A 234 12.95 -30.17 -9.45
CA HIS A 234 12.28 -30.12 -10.75
C HIS A 234 12.06 -28.68 -11.26
N LEU A 235 11.89 -27.72 -10.36
CA LEU A 235 11.83 -26.30 -10.69
C LEU A 235 13.22 -25.70 -11.01
N GLY A 236 14.31 -26.47 -10.82
CA GLY A 236 15.69 -26.04 -11.06
C GLY A 236 16.25 -25.12 -9.98
N TRP A 237 15.59 -25.01 -8.83
CA TRP A 237 15.96 -24.04 -7.79
C TRP A 237 17.16 -24.47 -6.96
N LEU A 238 17.43 -25.78 -6.90
CA LEU A 238 18.58 -26.34 -6.18
C LEU A 238 19.87 -26.35 -7.03
N GLY A 239 19.85 -25.76 -8.22
CA GLY A 239 21.02 -25.74 -9.13
C GLY A 239 21.39 -27.12 -9.70
N LEU A 240 20.55 -28.13 -9.49
CA LEU A 240 20.73 -29.50 -9.97
C LEU A 240 20.06 -29.68 -11.34
N ALA A 241 20.67 -30.50 -12.20
CA ALA A 241 20.00 -30.94 -13.42
C ALA A 241 18.82 -31.84 -13.07
N THR A 242 17.75 -31.83 -13.88
CA THR A 242 16.54 -32.65 -13.64
C THR A 242 16.85 -34.15 -13.50
N GLU A 243 17.89 -34.63 -14.20
CA GLU A 243 18.37 -36.01 -14.14
C GLU A 243 19.09 -36.37 -12.82
N GLN A 244 19.42 -35.37 -12.00
CA GLN A 244 20.14 -35.49 -10.72
C GLN A 244 19.22 -35.29 -9.50
N CYS A 245 17.91 -35.15 -9.70
CA CYS A 245 16.94 -34.93 -8.61
C CYS A 245 16.65 -36.16 -7.73
N LEU A 246 17.34 -37.28 -7.97
CA LEU A 246 17.36 -38.45 -7.08
C LEU A 246 18.82 -38.86 -6.89
N PRO A 247 19.56 -38.15 -6.01
CA PRO A 247 20.97 -38.40 -5.83
C PRO A 247 21.19 -39.75 -5.14
N ALA A 248 22.34 -40.37 -5.41
CA ALA A 248 22.73 -41.65 -4.82
C ALA A 248 23.14 -41.52 -3.35
N GLU A 249 23.52 -40.31 -2.93
CA GLU A 249 23.89 -39.94 -1.58
C GLU A 249 23.05 -38.72 -1.14
N PRO A 250 22.74 -38.57 0.17
CA PRO A 250 22.07 -37.39 0.69
C PRO A 250 22.80 -36.10 0.32
N LEU A 251 22.04 -35.05 -0.02
CA LEU A 251 22.59 -33.74 -0.39
C LEU A 251 22.96 -32.90 0.83
N ALA A 252 22.34 -33.16 1.97
CA ALA A 252 22.47 -32.36 3.17
C ALA A 252 22.34 -33.21 4.43
N ASP A 253 23.18 -32.91 5.41
CA ASP A 253 23.08 -33.46 6.75
C ASP A 253 22.29 -32.48 7.62
N ILE A 254 21.33 -32.96 8.41
CA ILE A 254 20.53 -32.15 9.33
C ILE A 254 20.71 -32.71 10.74
N SER A 255 20.95 -31.84 11.72
CA SER A 255 20.97 -32.22 13.13
C SER A 255 19.93 -31.40 13.89
N PHE A 256 18.97 -32.10 14.48
CA PHE A 256 17.96 -31.56 15.37
C PHE A 256 18.52 -31.51 16.79
N SER A 257 19.01 -30.34 17.18
CA SER A 257 19.72 -30.11 18.43
C SER A 257 18.78 -29.88 19.61
N THR A 258 19.15 -30.41 20.77
CA THR A 258 18.43 -30.24 22.04
C THR A 258 18.84 -28.99 22.83
N SER A 259 19.81 -28.20 22.33
CA SER A 259 20.21 -26.94 22.97
C SER A 259 19.28 -25.79 22.58
N SER A 260 18.85 -25.01 23.57
CA SER A 260 18.03 -23.80 23.39
C SER A 260 18.73 -22.70 22.61
N ARG A 261 20.07 -22.71 22.56
CA ARG A 261 20.87 -21.78 21.75
C ARG A 261 20.43 -21.74 20.28
N TYR A 262 20.03 -22.87 19.71
CA TYR A 262 19.64 -22.92 18.30
C TYR A 262 18.33 -22.17 18.02
N LEU A 263 17.51 -21.89 19.04
CA LEU A 263 16.36 -20.97 18.90
C LEU A 263 16.82 -19.51 18.75
N LEU A 264 17.92 -19.12 19.39
CA LEU A 264 18.53 -17.78 19.22
C LEU A 264 19.14 -17.63 17.84
N GLU A 265 19.79 -18.68 17.34
CA GLU A 265 20.46 -18.67 16.04
C GLU A 265 19.47 -18.54 14.86
N LEU A 266 18.19 -18.90 15.06
CA LEU A 266 17.13 -18.60 14.09
C LEU A 266 16.97 -17.09 13.85
N LYS A 267 17.23 -16.25 14.85
CA LYS A 267 17.04 -14.79 14.76
C LYS A 267 18.11 -14.11 13.91
N SER A 268 19.32 -14.66 13.84
CA SER A 268 20.46 -14.04 13.17
C SER A 268 20.34 -13.95 11.63
N ALA A 269 19.21 -14.33 11.03
CA ALA A 269 18.95 -14.39 9.58
C ALA A 269 20.02 -15.17 8.78
N ARG A 270 20.92 -15.87 9.49
CA ARG A 270 22.04 -16.62 8.97
C ARG A 270 22.07 -17.95 9.69
N PHE A 271 21.76 -18.99 8.96
CA PHE A 271 22.43 -20.26 9.18
C PHE A 271 23.85 -20.07 8.63
N ASP A 272 24.71 -19.40 9.41
CA ASP A 272 26.14 -19.44 9.10
C ASP A 272 26.50 -20.92 9.08
N ARG A 273 26.93 -21.45 7.93
CA ARG A 273 27.70 -22.70 7.92
C ARG A 273 28.78 -22.48 8.94
N THR A 274 28.75 -23.23 10.04
CA THR A 274 29.74 -23.08 11.10
C THR A 274 31.10 -23.01 10.41
N PRO A 275 31.91 -21.94 10.59
CA PRO A 275 33.21 -21.82 9.93
C PRO A 275 34.23 -22.84 10.48
N GLN A 276 33.74 -23.85 11.20
CA GLN A 276 34.48 -25.03 11.60
C GLN A 276 34.69 -25.92 10.36
N PRO A 277 35.94 -26.11 9.93
CA PRO A 277 36.28 -26.87 8.72
C PRO A 277 35.92 -28.38 8.79
N ASP A 278 35.41 -28.85 9.93
CA ASP A 278 34.98 -30.25 10.15
C ASP A 278 33.45 -30.44 10.06
N LEU A 279 32.65 -29.38 9.86
CA LEU A 279 31.18 -29.40 9.82
C LEU A 279 30.59 -28.79 8.53
N ASP A 280 31.36 -28.77 7.45
CA ASP A 280 30.89 -28.28 6.15
C ASP A 280 29.69 -29.12 5.67
N GLY A 281 28.53 -28.48 5.52
CA GLY A 281 27.30 -29.09 4.98
C GLY A 281 26.27 -29.60 6.01
N LEU A 282 26.50 -29.37 7.31
CA LEU A 282 25.54 -29.72 8.37
C LEU A 282 24.59 -28.55 8.71
N TYR A 283 23.28 -28.77 8.59
CA TYR A 283 22.24 -27.84 9.01
C TYR A 283 21.83 -28.11 10.46
N LEU A 284 21.98 -27.12 11.35
CA LEU A 284 21.72 -27.25 12.78
C LEU A 284 20.38 -26.64 13.17
N LEU A 285 19.33 -27.45 13.23
CA LEU A 285 17.97 -26.99 13.54
C LEU A 285 17.62 -27.27 15.00
N PRO A 286 16.79 -26.43 15.67
CA PRO A 286 16.28 -26.79 16.98
C PRO A 286 15.41 -28.05 16.88
N ALA A 287 15.48 -28.93 17.87
CA ALA A 287 14.62 -30.10 17.94
C ALA A 287 13.14 -29.71 18.06
N PRO A 288 12.20 -30.41 17.38
CA PRO A 288 10.78 -30.05 17.43
C PRO A 288 10.20 -29.96 18.85
N SER A 289 10.64 -30.81 19.78
CA SER A 289 10.23 -30.73 21.19
C SER A 289 10.65 -29.42 21.90
N LEU A 290 11.67 -28.69 21.41
CA LEU A 290 12.03 -27.35 21.94
C LEU A 290 11.07 -26.25 21.48
N ILE A 291 10.48 -26.41 20.31
CA ILE A 291 9.48 -25.46 19.76
C ILE A 291 8.11 -25.78 20.35
N GLY A 292 7.74 -27.06 20.34
CA GLY A 292 6.48 -27.60 20.81
C GLY A 292 5.97 -28.71 19.88
N ILE A 293 5.40 -29.76 20.46
CA ILE A 293 4.85 -30.91 19.73
C ILE A 293 3.45 -30.52 19.19
N PRO A 294 3.16 -30.73 17.89
CA PRO A 294 1.87 -30.38 17.33
C PRO A 294 0.76 -31.28 17.89
N LEU A 295 -0.35 -30.67 18.31
CA LEU A 295 -1.52 -31.40 18.82
C LEU A 295 -2.50 -31.82 17.72
N ASP A 296 -2.40 -31.20 16.55
CA ASP A 296 -3.27 -31.41 15.41
C ASP A 296 -2.53 -31.20 14.07
N GLU A 297 -3.23 -31.48 12.97
CA GLU A 297 -2.67 -31.35 11.63
C GLU A 297 -2.29 -29.91 11.25
N PRO A 298 -3.08 -28.86 11.57
CA PRO A 298 -2.63 -27.47 11.38
C PRO A 298 -1.32 -27.16 12.10
N GLY A 299 -1.15 -27.62 13.34
CA GLY A 299 0.11 -27.44 14.06
C GLY A 299 1.29 -28.15 13.41
N TYR A 300 1.08 -29.35 12.87
CA TYR A 300 2.10 -30.04 12.09
C TYR A 300 2.46 -29.27 10.81
N GLN A 301 1.46 -28.83 10.05
CA GLN A 301 1.67 -28.10 8.78
C GLN A 301 2.41 -26.78 9.00
N ALA A 302 2.12 -26.06 10.09
CA ALA A 302 2.81 -24.83 10.41
C ALA A 302 4.29 -25.07 10.78
N LEU A 303 4.59 -26.11 11.57
CA LEU A 303 5.98 -26.50 11.85
C LEU A 303 6.71 -26.94 10.57
N TYR A 304 6.06 -27.75 9.73
CA TYR A 304 6.60 -28.16 8.44
C TYR A 304 6.97 -26.94 7.58
N ARG A 305 6.07 -25.97 7.41
CA ARG A 305 6.33 -24.74 6.65
C ARG A 305 7.48 -23.93 7.25
N GLY A 306 7.54 -23.79 8.58
CA GLY A 306 8.62 -23.10 9.27
C GLY A 306 9.99 -23.74 9.02
N TYR A 307 10.13 -25.04 9.26
CA TYR A 307 11.39 -25.76 9.02
C TYR A 307 11.75 -25.81 7.52
N ALA A 308 10.78 -26.02 6.64
CA ALA A 308 10.99 -26.04 5.20
C ALA A 308 11.46 -24.68 4.69
N ALA A 309 10.86 -23.58 5.13
CA ALA A 309 11.27 -22.24 4.75
C ALA A 309 12.71 -21.93 5.15
N LEU A 310 13.12 -22.31 6.37
CA LEU A 310 14.50 -22.13 6.82
C LEU A 310 15.50 -22.97 6.00
N LEU A 311 15.22 -24.28 5.88
CA LEU A 311 16.11 -25.21 5.19
C LEU A 311 16.25 -24.85 3.71
N PHE A 312 15.13 -24.70 3.00
CA PHE A 312 15.15 -24.40 1.58
C PHE A 312 15.59 -22.98 1.29
N GLY A 313 15.35 -22.03 2.19
CA GLY A 313 15.91 -20.69 2.05
C GLY A 313 17.44 -20.71 2.01
N GLN A 314 18.07 -21.45 2.92
CA GLN A 314 19.52 -21.62 2.93
C GLN A 314 20.01 -22.42 1.71
N MET A 315 19.35 -23.51 1.34
CA MET A 315 19.75 -24.29 0.16
C MET A 315 19.67 -23.49 -1.15
N ILE A 316 18.64 -22.64 -1.30
CA ILE A 316 18.50 -21.75 -2.46
C ILE A 316 19.61 -20.68 -2.46
N GLN A 317 19.92 -20.10 -1.30
CA GLN A 317 21.01 -19.15 -1.16
C GLN A 317 22.35 -19.76 -1.60
N ASP A 318 22.64 -20.96 -1.10
CA ASP A 318 23.85 -21.72 -1.44
C ASP A 318 23.91 -22.04 -2.94
N ALA A 319 22.80 -22.51 -3.51
CA ALA A 319 22.71 -22.82 -4.94
C ALA A 319 22.86 -21.59 -5.84
N ALA A 320 22.37 -20.43 -5.40
CA ALA A 320 22.51 -19.17 -6.12
C ALA A 320 23.92 -18.56 -6.00
N GLY A 321 24.76 -19.05 -5.07
CA GLY A 321 26.09 -18.52 -4.82
C GLY A 321 26.08 -17.10 -4.27
N TYR A 322 25.05 -16.73 -3.50
CA TYR A 322 24.94 -15.41 -2.91
C TYR A 322 25.92 -15.28 -1.74
N PRO A 323 26.95 -14.41 -1.82
CA PRO A 323 28.07 -14.34 -0.86
C PRO A 323 27.71 -13.74 0.51
N CYS A 324 26.42 -13.50 0.75
CA CYS A 324 25.83 -12.73 1.84
C CYS A 324 26.01 -11.22 1.78
N CYS A 325 24.96 -10.59 2.30
CA CYS A 325 24.92 -9.30 2.98
C CYS A 325 24.84 -8.06 2.09
N GLU A 326 25.12 -8.15 0.79
CA GLU A 326 24.84 -7.07 -0.16
C GLU A 326 23.38 -7.11 -0.60
N HIS A 327 22.65 -6.00 -0.44
CA HIS A 327 21.25 -5.89 -0.87
C HIS A 327 20.29 -6.83 -0.14
N GLN A 328 20.51 -7.02 1.17
CA GLN A 328 19.85 -8.04 1.99
C GLN A 328 18.31 -7.96 1.92
N LEU A 329 17.73 -6.75 1.97
CA LEU A 329 16.27 -6.57 1.91
C LEU A 329 15.68 -7.07 0.58
N PHE A 330 16.38 -6.84 -0.53
CA PHE A 330 15.95 -7.30 -1.85
C PHE A 330 16.13 -8.82 -1.99
N PHE A 331 17.24 -9.35 -1.45
CA PHE A 331 17.46 -10.79 -1.40
C PHE A 331 16.34 -11.50 -0.62
N GLU A 332 16.00 -11.02 0.57
CA GLU A 332 14.93 -11.58 1.39
C GLU A 332 13.56 -11.50 0.69
N ALA A 333 13.25 -10.39 0.01
CA ALA A 333 12.02 -10.28 -0.77
C ALA A 333 11.97 -11.28 -1.96
N ILE A 334 13.10 -11.50 -2.65
CA ILE A 334 13.18 -12.51 -3.72
C ILE A 334 13.01 -13.92 -3.15
N LEU A 335 13.65 -14.20 -2.01
CA LEU A 335 13.53 -15.49 -1.34
C LEU A 335 12.09 -15.77 -0.88
N GLN A 336 11.42 -14.78 -0.28
CA GLN A 336 10.02 -14.94 0.10
C GLN A 336 9.11 -15.13 -1.12
N LEU A 337 9.40 -14.47 -2.24
CA LEU A 337 8.65 -14.68 -3.49
C LEU A 337 8.77 -16.14 -3.96
N GLN A 338 9.96 -16.73 -3.86
CA GLN A 338 10.18 -18.15 -4.16
C GLN A 338 9.41 -19.06 -3.21
N LEU A 339 9.57 -18.85 -1.91
CA LEU A 339 8.90 -19.66 -0.89
C LEU A 339 7.37 -19.56 -1.02
N ASN A 340 6.86 -18.43 -1.49
CA ASN A 340 5.44 -18.26 -1.81
C ASN A 340 4.96 -19.09 -2.99
N GLN A 341 5.72 -19.13 -4.08
CA GLN A 341 5.37 -19.90 -5.28
C GLN A 341 5.23 -21.41 -5.00
N VAL A 342 5.87 -21.93 -3.94
CA VAL A 342 5.80 -23.34 -3.53
C VAL A 342 4.97 -23.59 -2.27
N GLY A 343 4.24 -22.57 -1.79
CA GLY A 343 3.32 -22.67 -0.65
C GLY A 343 3.99 -22.83 0.71
N LEU A 344 5.26 -22.43 0.86
CA LEU A 344 6.00 -22.51 2.13
C LEU A 344 5.86 -21.24 2.96
N GLN A 345 5.76 -20.07 2.32
CA GLN A 345 5.52 -18.81 3.00
C GLN A 345 4.46 -17.97 2.26
N PRO A 346 3.61 -17.22 2.98
CA PRO A 346 2.69 -16.30 2.33
C PRO A 346 3.43 -15.08 1.76
N TRP A 347 2.91 -14.55 0.65
CA TRP A 347 3.35 -13.26 0.14
C TRP A 347 2.76 -12.15 1.03
N PRO A 348 3.57 -11.18 1.49
CA PRO A 348 3.10 -10.19 2.46
C PRO A 348 2.17 -9.13 1.84
N LEU A 349 2.22 -8.93 0.53
CA LEU A 349 1.36 -7.94 -0.14
C LEU A 349 0.00 -8.53 -0.51
N GLY A 350 -1.06 -7.91 0.01
CA GLY A 350 -2.43 -8.08 -0.45
C GLY A 350 -2.91 -6.90 -1.30
N GLU A 351 -4.13 -7.00 -1.82
CA GLU A 351 -4.75 -5.96 -2.65
C GLU A 351 -4.71 -4.55 -2.01
N ALA A 352 -4.97 -4.45 -0.71
CA ALA A 352 -4.96 -3.17 0.00
C ALA A 352 -3.59 -2.49 -0.06
N ALA A 353 -2.51 -3.25 0.03
CA ALA A 353 -1.15 -2.73 -0.08
C ALA A 353 -0.89 -2.19 -1.51
N TYR A 354 -1.26 -2.95 -2.56
CA TYR A 354 -1.11 -2.46 -3.94
C TYR A 354 -1.94 -1.20 -4.22
N ASN A 355 -3.16 -1.12 -3.71
CA ASN A 355 -3.99 0.09 -3.80
C ASN A 355 -3.32 1.30 -3.12
N GLN A 356 -2.67 1.09 -1.97
CA GLN A 356 -1.93 2.13 -1.28
C GLN A 356 -0.69 2.58 -2.08
N LEU A 357 0.10 1.63 -2.59
CA LEU A 357 1.29 1.92 -3.42
C LEU A 357 0.90 2.71 -4.69
N LEU A 358 -0.21 2.35 -5.33
CA LEU A 358 -0.72 3.01 -6.53
C LEU A 358 -1.07 4.48 -6.27
N ARG A 359 -1.64 4.80 -5.10
CA ARG A 359 -1.98 6.18 -4.68
C ARG A 359 -0.78 7.02 -4.28
N GLN A 360 0.34 6.38 -3.93
CA GLN A 360 1.53 7.02 -3.38
C GLN A 360 2.67 7.18 -4.39
N MET A 361 2.40 6.92 -5.68
CA MET A 361 3.39 7.14 -6.72
C MET A 361 3.77 8.63 -6.84
N PRO A 362 5.00 8.94 -7.31
CA PRO A 362 6.04 8.04 -7.82
C PRO A 362 6.72 7.17 -6.75
N LEU A 363 7.53 6.19 -7.17
CA LEU A 363 8.34 5.37 -6.26
C LEU A 363 9.19 6.27 -5.35
N PRO A 364 9.27 6.00 -4.04
CA PRO A 364 10.19 6.72 -3.15
C PRO A 364 11.65 6.40 -3.50
N ASP A 365 12.59 7.14 -2.92
CA ASP A 365 14.02 6.86 -3.08
C ASP A 365 14.41 5.54 -2.39
N LEU A 366 14.30 4.45 -3.14
CA LEU A 366 14.70 3.11 -2.70
C LEU A 366 16.20 2.85 -2.85
N ALA A 367 16.97 3.74 -3.47
CA ALA A 367 18.40 3.52 -3.65
C ALA A 367 19.13 3.45 -2.29
N SER A 368 18.67 4.24 -1.31
CA SER A 368 19.19 4.20 0.06
C SER A 368 18.98 2.86 0.78
N TYR A 369 17.96 2.08 0.40
CA TYR A 369 17.68 0.76 0.95
C TYR A 369 18.31 -0.37 0.14
N TYR A 370 18.70 -0.11 -1.10
CA TYR A 370 19.35 -1.11 -1.95
C TYR A 370 20.68 -1.54 -1.34
N ASP A 371 21.50 -0.64 -0.82
CA ASP A 371 22.80 -0.98 -0.22
C ASP A 371 22.69 -1.44 1.25
N ALA A 372 21.47 -1.64 1.78
CA ALA A 372 21.29 -2.08 3.15
C ALA A 372 21.81 -3.50 3.36
N THR A 373 22.62 -3.67 4.41
CA THR A 373 23.19 -4.96 4.83
C THR A 373 22.41 -5.62 5.97
N VAL A 374 21.31 -5.00 6.40
CA VAL A 374 20.40 -5.48 7.45
C VAL A 374 19.19 -6.16 6.83
N GLY A 375 18.77 -7.28 7.43
CA GLY A 375 17.56 -8.01 7.05
C GLY A 375 16.29 -7.40 7.65
N PHE A 376 15.11 -7.87 7.23
CA PHE A 376 13.82 -7.35 7.66
C PHE A 376 13.62 -7.40 9.19
N ALA A 377 14.17 -8.43 9.85
CA ALA A 377 14.04 -8.60 11.30
C ALA A 377 14.77 -7.52 12.13
N ASP A 378 15.80 -6.91 11.57
CA ASP A 378 16.63 -5.90 12.23
C ASP A 378 16.44 -4.50 11.62
N ALA A 379 15.73 -4.41 10.49
CA ALA A 379 15.48 -3.16 9.82
C ALA A 379 14.41 -2.35 10.56
N SER A 380 14.78 -1.18 11.09
CA SER A 380 13.82 -0.20 11.62
C SER A 380 13.12 0.55 10.47
N LEU A 381 12.51 -0.18 9.54
CA LEU A 381 11.78 0.37 8.40
C LEU A 381 10.31 0.47 8.74
N ALA A 382 9.63 1.53 8.27
CA ALA A 382 8.18 1.51 8.30
C ALA A 382 7.68 0.45 7.32
N SER A 383 6.56 -0.19 7.64
CA SER A 383 5.96 -1.24 6.81
C SER A 383 5.81 -0.82 5.34
N GLN A 384 5.51 0.46 5.12
CA GLN A 384 5.33 1.05 3.80
C GLN A 384 6.60 0.98 2.91
N GLN A 385 7.81 1.14 3.43
CA GLN A 385 9.02 1.00 2.60
C GLN A 385 9.28 -0.45 2.19
N LEU A 386 8.93 -1.39 3.07
CA LEU A 386 9.01 -2.81 2.76
C LEU A 386 8.05 -3.17 1.63
N ASP A 387 6.84 -2.60 1.64
CA ASP A 387 5.85 -2.87 0.61
C ASP A 387 6.34 -2.49 -0.79
N TRP A 388 7.05 -1.36 -0.92
CA TRP A 388 7.68 -0.95 -2.17
C TRP A 388 8.73 -1.95 -2.65
N ILE A 389 9.58 -2.47 -1.74
CA ILE A 389 10.62 -3.46 -2.09
C ILE A 389 9.97 -4.76 -2.56
N TYR A 390 8.98 -5.29 -1.84
CA TYR A 390 8.26 -6.49 -2.24
C TYR A 390 7.60 -6.32 -3.61
N ALA A 391 6.88 -5.21 -3.82
CA ALA A 391 6.19 -4.96 -5.08
C ALA A 391 7.17 -4.85 -6.26
N LEU A 392 8.34 -4.22 -6.03
CA LEU A 392 9.36 -4.05 -7.07
C LEU A 392 10.02 -5.38 -7.46
N VAL A 393 10.29 -6.24 -6.48
CA VAL A 393 10.78 -7.61 -6.71
C VAL A 393 9.77 -8.43 -7.51
N GLN A 394 8.50 -8.37 -7.14
CA GLN A 394 7.46 -9.09 -7.86
C GLN A 394 7.27 -8.54 -9.29
N TYR A 395 7.37 -7.22 -9.48
CA TYR A 395 7.34 -6.61 -10.80
C TYR A 395 8.47 -7.13 -11.67
N GLN A 396 9.72 -7.08 -11.18
CA GLN A 396 10.89 -7.59 -11.91
C GLN A 396 10.68 -9.05 -12.33
N ALA A 397 10.25 -9.90 -11.40
CA ALA A 397 9.99 -11.31 -11.65
C ALA A 397 8.89 -11.53 -12.70
N SER A 398 7.79 -10.76 -12.62
CA SER A 398 6.65 -10.87 -13.53
C SER A 398 6.96 -10.41 -14.95
N GLN A 399 7.76 -9.35 -15.12
CA GLN A 399 8.06 -8.78 -16.42
C GLN A 399 9.06 -9.62 -17.20
N GLU A 400 10.05 -10.19 -16.52
CA GLU A 400 11.09 -10.97 -17.20
C GLU A 400 10.75 -12.46 -17.33
N GLY A 401 9.79 -12.97 -16.54
CA GLY A 401 9.46 -14.39 -16.50
C GLY A 401 10.65 -15.26 -16.07
N LEU A 402 11.57 -14.69 -15.28
CA LEU A 402 12.79 -15.38 -14.84
C LEU A 402 12.53 -16.28 -13.64
N ALA A 403 13.29 -17.39 -13.60
CA ALA A 403 13.42 -18.17 -12.38
C ALA A 403 14.08 -17.28 -11.31
N PRO A 404 13.61 -17.29 -10.05
CA PRO A 404 14.11 -16.30 -9.10
C PRO A 404 15.55 -16.57 -8.61
N THR A 405 16.12 -17.76 -8.86
CA THR A 405 17.57 -18.00 -8.71
C THR A 405 18.40 -17.10 -9.63
N THR A 406 17.90 -16.82 -10.84
CA THR A 406 18.52 -15.86 -11.77
C THR A 406 18.40 -14.43 -11.25
N LEU A 407 17.30 -14.08 -10.56
CA LEU A 407 17.15 -12.77 -9.93
C LEU A 407 18.16 -12.57 -8.79
N ILE A 408 18.40 -13.60 -7.96
CA ILE A 408 19.43 -13.58 -6.90
C ILE A 408 20.83 -13.42 -7.51
N GLN A 409 21.16 -14.18 -8.56
CA GLN A 409 22.45 -14.08 -9.25
C GLN A 409 22.67 -12.71 -9.88
N ARG A 410 21.61 -12.05 -10.35
CA ARG A 410 21.71 -10.68 -10.87
C ARG A 410 21.85 -9.66 -9.75
N LEU A 411 21.14 -9.86 -8.65
CA LEU A 411 21.25 -9.00 -7.48
C LEU A 411 22.70 -8.98 -6.96
N SER A 412 23.38 -10.13 -6.93
CA SER A 412 24.78 -10.23 -6.45
C SER A 412 25.84 -9.58 -7.36
N VAL A 413 25.49 -9.19 -8.58
CA VAL A 413 26.42 -8.53 -9.51
C VAL A 413 26.02 -7.09 -9.84
N ALA A 414 24.80 -6.68 -9.49
CA ALA A 414 24.28 -5.35 -9.78
C ALA A 414 24.67 -4.38 -8.66
N GLY A 415 25.63 -3.49 -8.94
CA GLY A 415 26.16 -2.57 -7.94
C GLY A 415 25.24 -1.39 -7.60
N THR A 416 24.12 -1.21 -8.31
CA THR A 416 23.10 -0.19 -7.98
C THR A 416 21.70 -0.68 -8.31
N LEU A 417 20.69 -0.10 -7.66
CA LEU A 417 19.28 -0.40 -7.94
C LEU A 417 18.93 -0.17 -9.42
N GLY A 418 19.45 0.90 -10.03
CA GLY A 418 19.24 1.19 -11.43
C GLY A 418 19.83 0.13 -12.36
N GLN A 419 21.01 -0.43 -12.03
CA GLN A 419 21.59 -1.55 -12.79
C GLN A 419 20.76 -2.82 -12.66
N TRP A 420 20.22 -3.08 -11.47
CA TRP A 420 19.36 -4.24 -11.23
C TRP A 420 18.02 -4.13 -11.97
N LEU A 421 17.42 -2.94 -12.02
CA LEU A 421 16.17 -2.65 -12.74
C LEU A 421 16.32 -2.48 -14.25
N ALA A 422 17.54 -2.24 -14.76
CA ALA A 422 17.80 -1.98 -16.17
C ALA A 422 17.09 -2.92 -17.17
N PRO A 423 16.93 -4.24 -16.90
CA PRO A 423 16.22 -5.15 -17.79
C PRO A 423 14.74 -4.79 -18.02
N VAL A 424 14.07 -4.19 -17.02
CA VAL A 424 12.64 -3.81 -17.09
C VAL A 424 12.43 -2.31 -17.23
N SER A 425 13.41 -1.48 -16.86
CA SER A 425 13.33 -0.02 -16.96
C SER A 425 13.94 0.55 -18.23
N GLY A 426 14.76 -0.23 -18.94
CA GLY A 426 15.58 0.25 -20.05
C GLY A 426 16.85 0.97 -19.60
N PRO A 427 17.56 1.67 -20.51
CA PRO A 427 18.88 2.25 -20.25
C PRO A 427 18.84 3.43 -19.25
N GLU A 428 17.68 4.07 -19.11
CA GLU A 428 17.43 5.12 -18.12
C GLU A 428 16.48 4.55 -17.05
N PRO A 429 17.00 4.15 -15.88
CA PRO A 429 16.16 3.70 -14.78
C PRO A 429 15.23 4.83 -14.36
N PHE A 430 14.01 4.49 -13.96
CA PHE A 430 12.97 5.47 -13.60
C PHE A 430 12.57 6.42 -14.74
N SER A 431 12.73 6.00 -16.00
CA SER A 431 12.17 6.72 -17.15
C SER A 431 10.64 6.82 -17.06
N PRO A 432 10.00 7.78 -17.77
CA PRO A 432 8.54 7.83 -17.87
C PRO A 432 7.93 6.49 -18.35
N ALA A 433 8.62 5.78 -19.25
CA ALA A 433 8.19 4.46 -19.72
C ALA A 433 8.21 3.39 -18.62
N PHE A 434 9.21 3.43 -17.72
CA PHE A 434 9.26 2.54 -16.56
C PHE A 434 8.11 2.83 -15.60
N TYR A 435 7.90 4.09 -15.21
CA TYR A 435 6.82 4.46 -14.28
C TYR A 435 5.45 4.07 -14.80
N GLU A 436 5.31 4.08 -16.12
CA GLU A 436 4.09 3.66 -16.78
C GLU A 436 3.87 2.15 -16.72
N SER A 437 4.89 1.36 -17.07
CA SER A 437 4.83 -0.10 -16.94
C SER A 437 4.62 -0.53 -15.48
N TRP A 438 5.28 0.16 -14.55
CA TRP A 438 5.13 -0.03 -13.11
C TRP A 438 3.71 0.26 -12.62
N ARG A 439 3.11 1.38 -13.05
CA ARG A 439 1.72 1.74 -12.76
C ARG A 439 0.74 0.66 -13.25
N ARG A 440 0.91 0.20 -14.48
CA ARG A 440 0.10 -0.90 -15.04
C ARG A 440 0.22 -2.17 -14.20
N PHE A 441 1.42 -2.51 -13.77
CA PHE A 441 1.65 -3.66 -12.91
C PHE A 441 0.92 -3.52 -11.58
N LEU A 442 1.09 -2.41 -10.85
CA LEU A 442 0.41 -2.19 -9.58
C LEU A 442 -1.11 -2.26 -9.74
N PHE A 443 -1.64 -1.62 -10.79
CA PHE A 443 -3.06 -1.67 -11.10
C PHE A 443 -3.57 -3.10 -11.35
N ALA A 444 -2.82 -3.93 -12.08
CA ALA A 444 -3.18 -5.31 -12.34
C ALA A 444 -3.21 -6.20 -11.08
N GLN A 445 -2.56 -5.80 -9.98
CA GLN A 445 -2.62 -6.50 -8.70
C GLN A 445 -3.84 -6.13 -7.83
N THR A 446 -4.69 -5.21 -8.31
CA THR A 446 -5.88 -4.71 -7.57
C THR A 446 -7.16 -5.25 -8.17
N SER A 447 -8.27 -5.27 -7.41
CA SER A 447 -9.57 -5.67 -7.97
C SER A 447 -10.05 -4.70 -9.06
N LEU A 448 -9.59 -3.44 -9.04
CA LEU A 448 -9.78 -2.46 -10.10
C LEU A 448 -9.21 -2.94 -11.45
N GLY A 449 -8.08 -3.67 -11.42
CA GLY A 449 -7.50 -4.31 -12.61
C GLY A 449 -8.24 -5.55 -13.11
N SER A 450 -9.16 -6.11 -12.31
CA SER A 450 -9.77 -7.44 -12.56
C SER A 450 -11.21 -7.42 -13.12
N ASN A 451 -11.74 -6.25 -13.49
CA ASN A 451 -13.08 -5.98 -14.05
C ASN A 451 -14.19 -5.69 -13.03
N THR A 452 -14.48 -4.40 -12.84
CA THR A 452 -15.68 -3.75 -13.38
C THR A 452 -15.39 -2.26 -13.36
N VAL A 453 -15.25 -1.66 -14.54
CA VAL A 453 -15.23 -0.20 -14.63
C VAL A 453 -16.54 0.29 -14.01
N PRO A 454 -16.51 1.27 -13.09
CA PRO A 454 -17.71 1.81 -12.46
C PRO A 454 -18.74 2.16 -13.51
N ILE A 455 -19.95 1.63 -13.36
CA ILE A 455 -21.09 2.10 -14.16
C ILE A 455 -21.50 3.43 -13.57
N ILE A 456 -21.09 4.51 -14.22
CA ILE A 456 -21.49 5.87 -13.84
C ILE A 456 -22.77 6.17 -14.61
N ASN A 457 -23.84 6.50 -13.88
CA ASN A 457 -25.11 6.88 -14.48
C ASN A 457 -25.06 8.34 -14.96
N THR A 458 -24.42 8.54 -16.10
CA THR A 458 -24.32 9.83 -16.78
C THR A 458 -24.72 9.67 -18.25
N THR A 459 -25.27 10.73 -18.84
CA THR A 459 -25.51 10.84 -20.29
C THR A 459 -24.27 11.29 -21.06
N GLN A 460 -23.16 11.50 -20.36
CA GLN A 460 -21.91 11.96 -20.94
C GLN A 460 -20.95 10.79 -21.18
N GLU A 461 -20.20 10.89 -22.26
CA GLU A 461 -19.03 10.07 -22.51
C GLU A 461 -17.75 10.89 -22.33
N LEU A 462 -16.65 10.22 -22.04
CA LEU A 462 -15.35 10.86 -21.98
C LEU A 462 -14.66 10.68 -23.33
N VAL A 463 -14.51 11.76 -24.09
CA VAL A 463 -13.81 11.73 -25.37
C VAL A 463 -12.33 12.00 -25.15
N LEU A 464 -11.49 11.25 -25.84
CA LEU A 464 -10.05 11.21 -25.68
C LEU A 464 -9.39 11.43 -27.04
N ASN A 465 -8.34 12.24 -27.03
CA ASN A 465 -7.44 12.41 -28.17
C ASN A 465 -6.12 11.71 -27.86
N CYS A 466 -5.78 10.69 -28.66
CA CYS A 466 -4.68 9.78 -28.34
C CYS A 466 -3.76 9.55 -29.53
N LEU A 467 -2.45 9.46 -29.25
CA LEU A 467 -1.47 8.94 -30.19
C LEU A 467 -1.60 7.41 -30.24
N ASP A 468 -1.67 6.83 -31.44
CA ASP A 468 -1.71 5.37 -31.64
C ASP A 468 -0.36 4.86 -32.13
N ALA A 469 0.40 4.22 -31.24
CA ALA A 469 1.73 3.69 -31.49
C ALA A 469 1.76 2.56 -32.54
N ARG A 470 0.62 1.97 -32.93
CA ARG A 470 0.56 0.94 -33.98
C ARG A 470 0.70 1.52 -35.38
N ARG A 471 0.67 2.84 -35.53
CA ARG A 471 0.61 3.53 -36.82
C ARG A 471 1.99 3.99 -37.27
N GLU A 472 2.22 3.99 -38.58
CA GLU A 472 3.51 4.34 -39.20
C GLU A 472 3.88 5.82 -38.99
N SER A 473 2.89 6.71 -38.83
CA SER A 473 3.13 8.11 -38.52
C SER A 473 3.22 8.30 -37.00
N ALA A 474 4.38 8.72 -36.51
CA ALA A 474 4.62 9.04 -35.10
C ALA A 474 3.72 10.16 -34.55
N SER A 475 3.00 10.86 -35.43
CA SER A 475 2.07 11.95 -35.10
C SER A 475 0.61 11.61 -35.40
N ALA A 476 0.27 10.35 -35.70
CA ALA A 476 -1.11 9.97 -35.94
C ALA A 476 -1.92 10.01 -34.64
N THR A 477 -3.07 10.67 -34.69
CA THR A 477 -4.01 10.77 -33.57
C THR A 477 -5.31 10.02 -33.88
N VAL A 478 -5.89 9.42 -32.84
CA VAL A 478 -7.20 8.79 -32.84
C VAL A 478 -8.09 9.49 -31.84
N LEU A 479 -9.31 9.79 -32.27
CA LEU A 479 -10.38 10.27 -31.41
C LEU A 479 -11.21 9.05 -30.98
N THR A 480 -11.24 8.78 -29.68
CA THR A 480 -11.95 7.64 -29.11
C THR A 480 -12.79 8.12 -27.92
N SER A 481 -13.97 7.56 -27.70
CA SER A 481 -14.75 7.84 -26.49
C SER A 481 -14.80 6.64 -25.58
N TRP A 482 -14.83 6.90 -24.28
CA TRP A 482 -15.12 5.92 -23.26
C TRP A 482 -16.52 6.20 -22.68
N SER A 483 -17.38 5.19 -22.71
CA SER A 483 -18.76 5.27 -22.24
C SER A 483 -18.85 4.80 -20.78
N PRO A 484 -19.11 5.69 -19.81
CA PRO A 484 -19.19 5.32 -18.40
C PRO A 484 -20.36 4.40 -18.06
N ALA A 485 -21.43 4.46 -18.85
CA ALA A 485 -22.62 3.63 -18.65
C ALA A 485 -22.36 2.15 -19.02
N THR A 486 -21.42 1.90 -19.93
CA THR A 486 -21.15 0.55 -20.46
C THR A 486 -19.73 0.05 -20.18
N GLY A 487 -18.82 0.94 -19.80
CA GLY A 487 -17.40 0.69 -19.67
C GLY A 487 -16.67 0.45 -21.00
N GLN A 488 -17.30 0.71 -22.15
CA GLN A 488 -16.75 0.40 -23.47
C GLN A 488 -16.07 1.60 -24.13
N PHE A 489 -15.04 1.33 -24.92
CA PHE A 489 -14.39 2.31 -25.79
C PHE A 489 -14.94 2.23 -27.21
N THR A 490 -15.14 3.38 -27.85
CA THR A 490 -15.58 3.51 -29.23
C THR A 490 -14.62 4.42 -29.99
N ASP A 491 -13.94 3.89 -31.00
CA ASP A 491 -13.10 4.69 -31.90
C ASP A 491 -13.98 5.41 -32.93
N TRP A 492 -13.88 6.74 -32.99
CA TRP A 492 -14.68 7.57 -33.89
C TRP A 492 -13.94 7.90 -35.19
N SER A 493 -12.75 8.49 -35.04
CA SER A 493 -12.05 9.11 -36.16
C SER A 493 -10.54 9.01 -36.04
N PHE A 494 -9.88 9.10 -37.19
CA PHE A 494 -8.43 8.96 -37.32
C PHE A 494 -7.83 10.11 -38.12
N TYR A 495 -6.68 10.60 -37.67
CA TYR A 495 -5.99 11.74 -38.23
C TYR A 495 -4.49 11.45 -38.37
N ASN A 496 -3.90 11.83 -39.50
CA ASN A 496 -2.49 11.60 -39.78
C ASN A 496 -1.56 12.66 -39.16
N SER A 497 -2.11 13.57 -38.37
CA SER A 497 -1.44 14.74 -37.83
C SER A 497 -1.85 14.97 -36.37
N PRO A 498 -1.06 15.73 -35.59
CA PRO A 498 -1.45 16.11 -34.25
C PRO A 498 -2.76 16.91 -34.27
N MET A 499 -3.66 16.51 -33.40
CA MET A 499 -4.93 17.16 -33.16
C MET A 499 -4.93 17.86 -31.80
N PHE A 500 -5.65 18.97 -31.71
CA PHE A 500 -6.08 19.58 -30.47
C PHE A 500 -7.61 19.53 -30.39
N MET A 501 -8.13 19.24 -29.21
CA MET A 501 -9.54 19.14 -28.89
C MET A 501 -9.89 20.23 -27.88
N VAL A 502 -11.01 20.92 -28.10
CA VAL A 502 -11.59 21.86 -27.14
C VAL A 502 -13.07 21.55 -26.95
N PRO A 503 -13.54 21.31 -25.72
CA PRO A 503 -14.96 21.12 -25.46
C PRO A 503 -15.77 22.38 -25.70
N LEU A 504 -16.99 22.19 -26.19
CA LEU A 504 -18.02 23.22 -26.21
C LEU A 504 -18.66 23.36 -24.82
N PRO A 505 -19.20 24.53 -24.45
CA PRO A 505 -19.94 24.68 -23.22
C PRO A 505 -21.13 23.73 -23.19
N ASN A 506 -21.51 23.33 -21.98
CA ASN A 506 -22.55 22.33 -21.73
C ASN A 506 -22.25 20.97 -22.37
N ASP A 507 -20.98 20.75 -22.77
CA ASP A 507 -20.49 19.49 -23.30
C ASP A 507 -21.21 19.02 -24.58
N ASP A 508 -21.74 19.96 -25.37
CA ASP A 508 -22.53 19.70 -26.59
C ASP A 508 -21.66 19.61 -27.86
N GLY A 509 -20.47 19.04 -27.75
CA GLY A 509 -19.54 18.88 -28.88
C GLY A 509 -18.11 19.26 -28.57
N LEU A 510 -17.25 19.02 -29.56
CA LEU A 510 -15.84 19.31 -29.55
C LEU A 510 -15.45 20.09 -30.81
N VAL A 511 -14.53 21.04 -30.66
CA VAL A 511 -13.80 21.60 -31.80
C VAL A 511 -12.46 20.90 -31.90
N LEU A 512 -12.23 20.29 -33.04
CA LEU A 512 -11.01 19.57 -33.39
C LEU A 512 -10.17 20.44 -34.31
N HIS A 513 -8.92 20.69 -33.92
CA HIS A 513 -7.94 21.45 -34.68
C HIS A 513 -6.78 20.53 -35.10
N GLU A 514 -6.70 20.25 -36.39
CA GLU A 514 -5.65 19.44 -36.99
C GLU A 514 -4.59 20.36 -37.62
N ASN A 515 -3.33 20.21 -37.20
CA ASN A 515 -2.19 20.88 -37.81
C ASN A 515 -1.60 20.02 -38.91
N VAL A 516 -1.90 20.33 -40.17
CA VAL A 516 -1.40 19.60 -41.33
C VAL A 516 -0.05 20.16 -41.75
N THR A 517 1.03 19.53 -41.26
CA THR A 517 2.38 19.82 -41.74
C THR A 517 2.62 19.10 -43.07
N PRO A 518 3.08 19.79 -44.14
CA PRO A 518 3.50 19.10 -45.36
C PRO A 518 4.68 18.18 -45.05
N LEU A 519 4.53 16.89 -45.37
CA LEU A 519 5.41 15.77 -45.02
C LEU A 519 6.85 15.80 -45.61
N SER A 520 7.37 16.95 -46.07
CA SER A 520 8.70 17.01 -46.71
C SER A 520 9.60 18.13 -46.16
N GLY A 521 10.64 17.74 -45.40
CA GLY A 521 11.85 18.55 -45.18
C GLY A 521 11.92 19.31 -43.85
N TRP A 522 12.16 18.59 -42.74
CA TRP A 522 12.35 19.13 -41.39
C TRP A 522 13.73 19.78 -41.19
N GLN A 523 13.98 21.03 -41.61
CA GLN A 523 15.17 21.77 -41.15
C GLN A 523 15.00 23.28 -40.88
N ASN A 524 13.86 23.94 -41.18
CA ASN A 524 13.67 25.37 -40.87
C ASN A 524 12.23 25.68 -40.40
N LEU A 525 11.97 25.56 -39.09
CA LEU A 525 10.65 25.64 -38.46
C LEU A 525 10.06 27.05 -38.25
N GLN A 526 10.73 28.13 -38.67
CA GLN A 526 10.27 29.49 -38.34
C GLN A 526 9.39 30.19 -39.38
N ALA A 527 9.07 29.59 -40.54
CA ALA A 527 8.34 30.32 -41.60
C ALA A 527 7.42 29.53 -42.54
N VAL A 528 7.23 28.22 -42.38
CA VAL A 528 6.33 27.46 -43.29
C VAL A 528 4.89 27.59 -42.82
N PRO A 529 3.94 28.04 -43.67
CA PRO A 529 2.52 28.06 -43.33
C PRO A 529 2.05 26.63 -43.01
N ILE A 530 1.69 26.39 -41.76
CA ILE A 530 1.02 25.14 -41.36
C ILE A 530 -0.41 25.28 -41.86
N ALA A 531 -0.82 24.42 -42.80
CA ALA A 531 -2.22 24.35 -43.16
C ALA A 531 -2.96 23.78 -41.93
N SER A 532 -3.99 24.47 -41.46
CA SER A 532 -4.81 23.98 -40.34
C SER A 532 -6.19 23.59 -40.86
N ARG A 533 -6.76 22.56 -40.25
CA ARG A 533 -8.14 22.16 -40.46
C ARG A 533 -8.87 22.26 -39.13
N THR A 534 -10.03 22.88 -39.14
CA THR A 534 -10.91 22.97 -37.97
C THR A 534 -12.21 22.24 -38.27
N THR A 535 -12.57 21.30 -37.41
CA THR A 535 -13.75 20.44 -37.53
C THR A 535 -14.55 20.55 -36.25
N LEU A 536 -15.87 20.67 -36.37
CA LEU A 536 -16.79 20.47 -35.26
C LEU A 536 -17.16 18.99 -35.20
N TRP A 537 -16.98 18.39 -34.04
CA TRP A 537 -17.39 17.02 -33.75
C TRP A 537 -18.55 17.05 -32.75
N GLN A 538 -19.66 16.39 -33.06
CA GLN A 538 -20.84 16.32 -32.21
C GLN A 538 -21.49 14.94 -32.36
N SER A 539 -21.60 14.19 -31.27
CA SER A 539 -22.24 12.86 -31.25
C SER A 539 -21.76 11.94 -32.39
N GLY A 540 -20.43 11.92 -32.64
CA GLY A 540 -19.82 11.12 -33.70
C GLY A 540 -19.86 11.70 -35.11
N LEU A 541 -20.54 12.83 -35.33
CA LEU A 541 -20.60 13.51 -36.61
C LEU A 541 -19.54 14.61 -36.71
N GLU A 542 -18.84 14.65 -37.84
CA GLU A 542 -17.82 15.67 -38.14
C GLU A 542 -18.30 16.66 -39.21
N ARG A 543 -18.22 17.95 -38.88
CA ARG A 543 -18.54 19.07 -39.78
C ARG A 543 -17.33 19.98 -39.94
N GLN A 544 -16.84 20.13 -41.16
CA GLN A 544 -15.66 20.95 -41.42
C GLN A 544 -16.00 22.44 -41.39
N LEU A 545 -15.39 23.19 -40.47
CA LEU A 545 -15.64 24.62 -40.31
C LEU A 545 -14.78 25.46 -41.28
N ASN A 546 -13.55 25.03 -41.55
CA ASN A 546 -12.63 25.71 -42.49
C ASN A 546 -12.05 24.75 -43.54
N GLN A 547 -11.89 25.20 -44.78
CA GLN A 547 -11.19 24.46 -45.83
C GLN A 547 -9.66 24.53 -45.65
N LEU A 548 -8.97 23.43 -46.00
CA LEU A 548 -7.51 23.38 -46.03
C LEU A 548 -6.95 24.37 -47.06
N GLY A 549 -6.14 25.35 -46.63
CA GLY A 549 -5.48 26.30 -47.53
C GLY A 549 -4.16 26.81 -46.97
N LEU A 550 -3.14 26.96 -47.84
CA LEU A 550 -1.79 27.45 -47.49
C LEU A 550 -1.76 28.93 -47.03
N ALA A 551 -2.88 29.65 -47.17
CA ALA A 551 -3.07 31.03 -46.72
C ALA A 551 -4.21 31.18 -45.71
N ALA A 552 -4.80 30.07 -45.24
CA ALA A 552 -5.82 30.12 -44.21
C ALA A 552 -5.17 30.59 -42.91
N PRO A 553 -5.67 31.66 -42.27
CA PRO A 553 -5.10 32.11 -41.01
C PRO A 553 -5.21 31.01 -39.96
N ARG A 554 -4.26 30.98 -39.02
CA ARG A 554 -4.38 30.05 -37.89
C ARG A 554 -5.60 30.45 -37.09
N LEU A 555 -6.62 29.60 -37.14
CA LEU A 555 -7.77 29.69 -36.26
C LEU A 555 -7.35 29.06 -34.94
N THR A 556 -6.96 29.90 -34.00
CA THR A 556 -6.75 29.51 -32.62
C THR A 556 -8.11 29.60 -31.93
N PHE A 557 -8.56 28.52 -31.32
CA PHE A 557 -9.80 28.53 -30.57
C PHE A 557 -9.55 29.20 -29.21
N SER A 558 -10.42 30.10 -28.79
CA SER A 558 -10.24 30.87 -27.54
C SER A 558 -11.06 30.31 -26.36
N GLY A 559 -11.81 29.22 -26.55
CA GLY A 559 -12.71 28.70 -25.51
C GLY A 559 -14.01 29.51 -25.35
N LEU A 560 -14.18 30.57 -26.15
CA LEU A 560 -15.23 31.57 -25.91
C LEU A 560 -16.53 31.22 -26.63
N VAL A 561 -17.61 31.15 -25.86
CA VAL A 561 -18.97 30.90 -26.36
C VAL A 561 -19.93 31.84 -25.65
N ASP A 562 -20.90 32.38 -26.40
CA ASP A 562 -21.95 33.21 -25.83
C ASP A 562 -23.06 32.38 -25.15
N PRO A 563 -23.97 33.00 -24.37
CA PRO A 563 -25.09 32.29 -23.75
C PRO A 563 -26.06 31.63 -24.74
N ALA A 564 -26.00 31.97 -26.03
CA ALA A 564 -26.78 31.34 -27.08
C ALA A 564 -26.06 30.11 -27.68
N GLY A 565 -24.90 29.72 -27.15
CA GLY A 565 -24.12 28.59 -27.63
C GLY A 565 -23.31 28.89 -28.90
N GLN A 566 -23.19 30.16 -29.29
CA GLN A 566 -22.45 30.54 -30.48
C GLN A 566 -20.98 30.78 -30.14
N ILE A 567 -20.13 30.24 -31.00
CA ILE A 567 -18.71 30.15 -30.75
C ILE A 567 -17.97 31.33 -31.32
N TYR A 568 -16.93 31.77 -30.62
CA TYR A 568 -16.02 32.78 -31.11
C TYR A 568 -14.66 32.20 -31.43
N LEU A 569 -14.34 32.18 -32.72
CA LEU A 569 -13.04 31.76 -33.22
C LEU A 569 -12.10 32.94 -33.20
N MET A 570 -10.90 32.72 -32.66
CA MET A 570 -9.81 33.68 -32.75
C MET A 570 -8.98 33.37 -34.00
N ARG A 571 -8.68 34.42 -34.76
CA ARG A 571 -7.78 34.40 -35.90
C ARG A 571 -6.49 35.05 -35.47
N GLN A 572 -5.39 34.31 -35.55
CA GLN A 572 -4.07 34.89 -35.37
C GLN A 572 -3.43 35.20 -36.73
N SER A 573 -3.07 36.47 -36.95
CA SER A 573 -2.38 36.95 -38.14
C SER A 573 -1.14 37.75 -37.75
N GLY A 574 0.00 37.07 -37.59
CA GLY A 574 1.19 37.70 -37.01
C GLY A 574 0.98 38.02 -35.52
N SER A 575 1.08 39.29 -35.15
CA SER A 575 0.83 39.76 -33.78
C SER A 575 -0.61 40.22 -33.53
N THR A 576 -1.48 40.23 -34.56
CA THR A 576 -2.89 40.59 -34.38
C THR A 576 -3.74 39.35 -34.14
N GLN A 577 -4.67 39.47 -33.20
CA GLN A 577 -5.69 38.48 -32.89
C GLN A 577 -7.04 39.11 -33.21
N GLY A 578 -7.85 38.50 -34.08
CA GLY A 578 -9.20 38.95 -34.38
C GLY A 578 -10.22 37.90 -33.96
N PHE A 579 -11.38 38.31 -33.44
CA PHE A 579 -12.44 37.37 -33.07
C PHE A 579 -13.55 37.38 -34.11
N ARG A 580 -14.13 36.21 -34.36
CA ARG A 580 -15.33 36.08 -35.20
C ARG A 580 -16.33 35.18 -34.52
N ARG A 581 -17.57 35.68 -34.43
CA ARG A 581 -18.72 34.87 -34.08
C ARG A 581 -19.07 33.90 -35.19
N VAL A 582 -19.30 32.65 -34.82
CA VAL A 582 -19.69 31.58 -35.72
C VAL A 582 -20.90 30.90 -35.12
N ASP A 583 -22.01 30.97 -35.85
CA ASP A 583 -23.16 30.14 -35.56
C ASP A 583 -22.87 28.73 -36.12
N LEU A 584 -22.55 27.80 -35.24
CA LEU A 584 -22.25 26.42 -35.63
C LEU A 584 -23.44 25.69 -36.25
N ASN A 585 -24.67 26.07 -35.86
CA ASN A 585 -25.89 25.44 -36.38
C ASN A 585 -26.14 25.84 -37.83
N GLN A 586 -25.67 27.03 -38.23
CA GLN A 586 -25.78 27.54 -39.59
C GLN A 586 -24.52 27.28 -40.44
N CYS A 587 -23.45 26.73 -39.85
CA CYS A 587 -22.21 26.48 -40.55
C CYS A 587 -22.29 25.17 -41.37
N GLU A 588 -22.64 25.27 -42.65
CA GLU A 588 -22.45 24.19 -43.62
C GLU A 588 -21.10 24.36 -44.34
N ASN A 589 -20.21 23.37 -44.19
CA ASN A 589 -18.91 23.20 -44.88
C ASN A 589 -18.19 24.48 -45.34
N GLY A 590 -17.28 25.01 -44.51
CA GLY A 590 -16.40 26.12 -44.89
C GLY A 590 -16.95 27.53 -44.62
N CYS A 591 -17.79 27.69 -43.60
CA CYS A 591 -18.38 28.98 -43.22
C CYS A 591 -17.38 30.07 -42.78
N LEU A 592 -16.09 29.72 -42.65
CA LEU A 592 -15.02 30.59 -42.15
C LEU A 592 -14.22 31.33 -43.24
N ALA A 593 -14.67 31.29 -44.50
CA ALA A 593 -13.88 31.72 -45.65
C ALA A 593 -13.55 33.22 -45.69
N ASP A 594 -14.46 34.15 -45.34
CA ASP A 594 -14.20 35.59 -45.49
C ASP A 594 -14.94 36.43 -44.41
N ASN A 595 -14.31 37.51 -43.91
CA ASN A 595 -14.79 38.50 -42.92
C ASN A 595 -14.59 38.17 -41.42
N PHE A 596 -13.39 38.43 -40.90
CA PHE A 596 -13.16 38.62 -39.45
C PHE A 596 -13.34 40.10 -39.10
N LEU A 597 -13.77 40.42 -37.88
CA LEU A 597 -13.77 41.80 -37.38
C LEU A 597 -12.33 42.34 -37.43
N GLU A 598 -12.16 43.62 -37.79
CA GLU A 598 -10.85 44.26 -37.97
C GLU A 598 -9.95 44.15 -36.72
N ASP A 599 -8.63 44.24 -36.97
CA ASP A 599 -7.48 43.92 -36.10
C ASP A 599 -7.42 44.65 -34.73
N PHE A 600 -8.37 44.46 -33.82
CA PHE A 600 -8.20 44.82 -32.42
C PHE A 600 -7.47 43.70 -31.69
N ASN A 601 -6.31 43.98 -31.09
CA ASN A 601 -5.54 43.05 -30.27
C ASN A 601 -6.29 42.72 -28.95
N THR A 602 -7.43 42.05 -29.10
CA THR A 602 -8.36 41.67 -28.05
C THR A 602 -7.77 40.46 -27.35
N TYR A 603 -7.67 40.48 -26.03
CA TYR A 603 -7.11 39.38 -25.23
C TYR A 603 -8.18 38.66 -24.40
N ALA A 604 -9.36 39.24 -24.24
CA ALA A 604 -10.48 38.63 -23.52
C ALA A 604 -11.81 39.09 -24.09
N VAL A 605 -12.80 38.19 -24.15
CA VAL A 605 -14.20 38.55 -24.35
C VAL A 605 -15.05 37.83 -23.30
N ARG A 606 -16.03 38.53 -22.72
CA ARG A 606 -17.01 37.97 -21.77
C ARG A 606 -18.40 38.50 -22.10
N TRP A 607 -19.38 37.62 -22.24
CA TRP A 607 -20.77 37.99 -22.47
C TRP A 607 -21.53 38.16 -21.16
N SER A 608 -22.47 39.09 -21.16
CA SER A 608 -23.46 39.17 -20.09
C SER A 608 -24.24 37.86 -20.04
N PRO A 609 -24.75 37.43 -18.86
CA PRO A 609 -25.49 36.17 -18.74
C PRO A 609 -26.71 36.04 -19.68
N ASP A 610 -27.30 37.16 -20.11
CA ASP A 610 -28.41 37.20 -21.07
C ASP A 610 -27.97 37.33 -22.54
N GLY A 611 -26.66 37.46 -22.78
CA GLY A 611 -26.03 37.55 -24.10
C GLY A 611 -26.27 38.87 -24.82
N GLN A 612 -26.89 39.88 -24.19
CA GLN A 612 -27.18 41.17 -24.83
C GLN A 612 -25.94 42.04 -24.99
N TRP A 613 -24.96 41.88 -24.11
CA TRP A 613 -23.75 42.70 -24.05
C TRP A 613 -22.51 41.83 -23.99
N ALA A 614 -21.37 42.41 -24.36
CA ALA A 614 -20.08 41.78 -24.22
C ALA A 614 -19.03 42.80 -23.78
N LEU A 615 -18.13 42.36 -22.90
CA LEU A 615 -16.93 43.10 -22.51
C LEU A 615 -15.77 42.57 -23.31
N GLN A 616 -15.03 43.46 -23.98
CA GLN A 616 -13.83 43.13 -24.74
C GLN A 616 -12.62 43.74 -24.04
N GLY A 617 -11.69 42.91 -23.59
CA GLY A 617 -10.37 43.35 -23.16
C GLY A 617 -9.50 43.59 -24.39
N VAL A 618 -9.10 44.83 -24.65
CA VAL A 618 -8.31 45.24 -25.82
C VAL A 618 -6.94 45.77 -25.37
N ARG A 619 -5.87 45.26 -25.97
CA ARG A 619 -4.51 45.78 -25.81
C ARG A 619 -4.18 46.75 -26.94
N PHE A 620 -3.55 47.86 -26.62
CA PHE A 620 -2.96 48.75 -27.63
C PHE A 620 -1.68 49.37 -27.10
N LEU A 621 -0.77 49.67 -28.01
CA LEU A 621 0.43 50.43 -27.68
C LEU A 621 0.06 51.91 -27.70
N ASP A 622 0.37 52.63 -26.63
CA ASP A 622 0.29 54.09 -26.65
C ASP A 622 1.41 54.69 -27.52
N GLY A 623 1.37 56.01 -27.74
CA GLY A 623 2.39 56.70 -28.56
C GLY A 623 3.83 56.56 -28.06
N ASN A 624 4.05 56.00 -26.86
CA ASN A 624 5.36 55.72 -26.27
C ASN A 624 5.70 54.23 -26.26
N SER A 625 4.93 53.38 -26.96
CA SER A 625 5.07 51.91 -26.94
C SER A 625 4.80 51.27 -25.57
N ASN A 626 4.10 51.96 -24.66
CA ASN A 626 3.59 51.29 -23.47
C ASN A 626 2.31 50.53 -23.85
N GLU A 627 2.23 49.27 -23.45
CA GLU A 627 1.01 48.49 -23.61
C GLU A 627 -0.04 48.97 -22.60
N ARG A 628 -1.19 49.40 -23.11
CA ARG A 628 -2.38 49.72 -22.32
C ARG A 628 -3.45 48.68 -22.56
N GLN A 629 -4.18 48.37 -21.50
CA GLN A 629 -5.30 47.44 -21.53
C GLN A 629 -6.57 48.23 -21.22
N ASN A 630 -7.52 48.21 -22.16
CA ASN A 630 -8.84 48.80 -21.97
C ASN A 630 -9.91 47.72 -22.00
N ILE A 631 -10.98 47.98 -21.26
CA ILE A 631 -12.24 47.25 -21.37
C ILE A 631 -13.16 48.05 -22.27
N TRP A 632 -13.72 47.39 -23.28
CA TRP A 632 -14.70 47.95 -24.20
C TRP A 632 -16.03 47.26 -23.96
N LEU A 633 -17.13 48.00 -24.04
CA LEU A 633 -18.47 47.45 -24.04
C LEU A 633 -18.95 47.37 -25.50
N ALA A 634 -19.31 46.18 -25.94
CA ALA A 634 -19.93 45.94 -27.22
C ALA A 634 -21.32 45.32 -27.01
N ASP A 635 -22.15 45.34 -28.05
CA ASP A 635 -23.35 44.51 -28.05
C ASP A 635 -22.98 43.01 -28.04
N GLY A 636 -23.95 42.14 -27.81
CA GLY A 636 -23.74 40.69 -27.81
C GLY A 636 -23.20 40.13 -29.13
N GLN A 637 -23.25 40.91 -30.21
CA GLN A 637 -22.70 40.59 -31.52
C GLN A 637 -21.23 41.04 -31.67
N LEU A 638 -20.65 41.67 -30.65
CA LEU A 638 -19.35 42.34 -30.67
C LEU A 638 -19.26 43.51 -31.66
N ASN A 639 -20.40 44.10 -32.05
CA ASN A 639 -20.42 45.30 -32.86
C ASN A 639 -20.37 46.55 -31.96
N ASN A 640 -19.93 47.65 -32.56
CA ASN A 640 -19.97 49.00 -31.95
C ASN A 640 -19.31 49.06 -30.58
N GLY A 641 -18.16 48.40 -30.41
CA GLY A 641 -17.40 48.47 -29.16
C GLY A 641 -17.04 49.92 -28.84
N GLU A 642 -17.40 50.37 -27.63
CA GLU A 642 -16.98 51.66 -27.09
C GLU A 642 -16.08 51.45 -25.88
N PRO A 643 -14.99 52.25 -25.71
CA PRO A 643 -14.11 52.14 -24.57
C PRO A 643 -14.88 52.50 -23.29
N LEU A 644 -14.89 51.56 -22.35
CA LEU A 644 -15.61 51.67 -21.08
C LEU A 644 -14.68 52.14 -19.97
N ALA A 645 -13.50 51.53 -19.86
CA ALA A 645 -12.49 51.84 -18.84
C ALA A 645 -11.09 51.35 -19.23
N GLU A 646 -10.06 51.85 -18.53
CA GLU A 646 -8.71 51.26 -18.54
C GLU A 646 -8.65 50.16 -17.48
N GLY A 647 -8.28 48.94 -17.86
CA GLY A 647 -8.33 47.77 -16.98
C GLY A 647 -8.20 46.43 -17.69
N TYR A 648 -8.27 45.35 -16.91
CA TYR A 648 -8.05 43.99 -17.36
C TYR A 648 -8.88 42.92 -16.64
N GLN A 649 -8.92 41.72 -17.24
CA GLN A 649 -9.74 40.58 -16.78
C GLN A 649 -11.21 40.96 -16.52
N PRO A 650 -11.96 41.43 -17.54
CA PRO A 650 -13.36 41.78 -17.35
C PRO A 650 -14.19 40.54 -16.99
N PHE A 651 -15.30 40.73 -16.28
CA PHE A 651 -16.29 39.69 -15.95
C PHE A 651 -17.68 40.30 -15.73
N TRP A 652 -18.71 39.46 -15.75
CA TRP A 652 -20.10 39.86 -15.51
C TRP A 652 -20.62 39.24 -14.22
N LEU A 653 -21.26 40.00 -13.35
CA LEU A 653 -21.95 39.49 -12.15
C LEU A 653 -23.44 39.22 -12.41
N SER A 654 -24.04 40.00 -13.31
CA SER A 654 -25.42 39.87 -13.78
C SER A 654 -25.53 40.46 -15.19
N ALA A 655 -26.72 40.45 -15.80
CA ALA A 655 -26.94 41.05 -17.12
C ALA A 655 -26.64 42.57 -17.16
N ASP A 656 -26.73 43.23 -16.01
CA ASP A 656 -26.61 44.66 -15.81
C ASP A 656 -25.46 45.04 -14.87
N ARG A 657 -24.60 44.10 -14.45
CA ARG A 657 -23.45 44.41 -13.59
C ARG A 657 -22.20 43.71 -14.08
N TYR A 658 -21.12 44.46 -14.19
CA TYR A 658 -19.83 43.95 -14.62
C TYR A 658 -18.70 44.43 -13.71
N GLY A 659 -17.55 43.78 -13.81
CA GLY A 659 -16.34 44.24 -13.16
C GLY A 659 -15.08 43.99 -13.98
N TYR A 660 -13.99 44.59 -13.53
CA TYR A 660 -12.65 44.48 -14.11
C TYR A 660 -11.59 44.91 -13.07
N PHE A 661 -10.32 44.61 -13.33
CA PHE A 661 -9.21 45.10 -12.52
C PHE A 661 -8.53 46.32 -13.14
N GLN A 662 -8.14 47.30 -12.33
CA GLN A 662 -7.22 48.36 -12.75
C GLN A 662 -6.06 48.39 -11.75
N GLY A 663 -4.86 48.00 -12.20
CA GLY A 663 -3.75 47.73 -11.27
C GLY A 663 -4.08 46.55 -10.35
N GLN A 664 -4.18 46.82 -9.04
CA GLN A 664 -4.51 45.82 -8.01
C GLN A 664 -5.94 45.97 -7.48
N GLU A 665 -6.69 46.94 -7.99
CA GLU A 665 -8.02 47.28 -7.53
C GLU A 665 -9.06 46.60 -8.43
N LEU A 666 -10.07 45.99 -7.80
CA LEU A 666 -11.24 45.49 -8.50
C LEU A 666 -12.30 46.58 -8.55
N PHE A 667 -12.86 46.79 -9.73
CA PHE A 667 -13.96 47.71 -9.99
C PHE A 667 -15.20 46.92 -10.36
N VAL A 668 -16.34 47.27 -9.75
CA VAL A 668 -17.66 46.72 -10.10
C VAL A 668 -18.60 47.88 -10.40
N HIS A 669 -19.30 47.78 -11.53
CA HIS A 669 -20.17 48.80 -12.07
C HIS A 669 -21.52 48.23 -12.49
N ASP A 670 -22.55 49.04 -12.32
CA ASP A 670 -23.85 48.81 -12.94
C ASP A 670 -23.82 49.39 -14.36
N LEU A 671 -24.40 48.65 -15.30
CA LEU A 671 -24.56 49.04 -16.70
C LEU A 671 -25.67 50.09 -16.77
N ASP A 672 -25.31 51.37 -16.92
CA ASP A 672 -26.29 52.43 -17.18
C ASP A 672 -26.53 52.57 -18.70
N PRO A 673 -27.71 52.18 -19.22
CA PRO A 673 -28.02 52.32 -20.64
C PRO A 673 -28.08 53.78 -21.13
N ALA A 674 -28.07 54.78 -20.24
CA ALA A 674 -28.08 56.21 -20.58
C ALA A 674 -26.68 56.86 -20.67
N GLY A 675 -25.60 56.10 -20.49
CA GLY A 675 -24.22 56.57 -20.57
C GLY A 675 -23.49 56.36 -19.26
N ALA A 676 -22.31 55.74 -19.34
CA ALA A 676 -21.53 55.23 -18.22
C ALA A 676 -21.15 56.31 -17.18
N SER A 677 -22.03 56.62 -16.24
CA SER A 677 -21.63 57.12 -14.93
C SER A 677 -21.46 55.92 -13.99
N GLY A 678 -20.40 55.14 -14.22
CA GLY A 678 -20.02 54.04 -13.34
C GLY A 678 -19.67 54.58 -11.96
N ARG A 679 -20.52 54.33 -10.97
CA ARG A 679 -20.15 54.52 -9.57
C ARG A 679 -19.34 53.29 -9.16
N SER A 680 -18.11 53.48 -8.69
CA SER A 680 -17.36 52.37 -8.07
C SER A 680 -18.14 51.92 -6.83
N LEU A 681 -18.69 50.70 -6.87
CA LEU A 681 -19.51 50.19 -5.76
C LEU A 681 -18.65 49.55 -4.67
N ILE A 682 -17.52 48.96 -5.02
CA ILE A 682 -16.61 48.26 -4.10
C ILE A 682 -15.18 48.40 -4.62
N GLU A 683 -14.33 49.11 -3.87
CA GLU A 683 -12.88 49.12 -4.06
C GLU A 683 -12.32 48.07 -3.10
N ILE A 684 -11.70 47.01 -3.63
CA ILE A 684 -10.98 46.06 -2.79
C ILE A 684 -9.77 46.80 -2.22
N GLN A 685 -9.82 47.17 -0.93
CA GLN A 685 -8.61 47.57 -0.24
C GLN A 685 -7.65 46.39 -0.31
N ARG A 686 -6.38 46.68 -0.66
CA ARG A 686 -5.30 45.69 -0.62
C ARG A 686 -5.51 44.75 0.55
N PRO A 687 -5.31 43.44 0.38
CA PRO A 687 -5.30 42.49 1.49
C PRO A 687 -4.14 42.75 2.47
N ASP A 688 -3.71 43.98 2.73
CA ASP A 688 -2.63 44.33 3.68
C ASP A 688 -2.92 43.79 5.09
N THR A 689 -4.18 43.48 5.41
CA THR A 689 -4.59 42.83 6.67
C THR A 689 -4.47 41.30 6.66
N ILE A 690 -4.34 40.68 5.48
CA ILE A 690 -4.34 39.22 5.27
C ILE A 690 -2.99 38.74 4.73
N ILE A 691 -2.37 39.51 3.84
CA ILE A 691 -1.07 39.28 3.21
C ILE A 691 -0.08 40.21 3.90
N ASP A 692 0.70 39.66 4.82
CA ASP A 692 1.70 40.37 5.62
C ASP A 692 2.55 41.29 4.73
N SER A 693 2.62 42.58 5.09
CA SER A 693 3.02 43.74 4.28
C SER A 693 4.16 43.50 3.26
N SER A 694 3.88 42.86 2.12
CA SER A 694 4.87 42.71 1.08
C SER A 694 4.95 44.02 0.30
N PRO A 695 6.12 44.68 0.24
CA PRO A 695 6.29 45.93 -0.50
C PRO A 695 6.30 45.72 -2.03
N LEU A 696 6.22 44.46 -2.49
CA LEU A 696 6.34 44.11 -3.90
C LEU A 696 4.97 44.12 -4.60
N PRO A 697 4.93 44.46 -5.90
CA PRO A 697 3.69 44.50 -6.66
C PRO A 697 3.10 43.10 -6.82
N LEU A 698 1.86 42.93 -6.39
CA LEU A 698 1.00 41.79 -6.69
C LEU A 698 0.39 41.97 -8.09
N GLU A 699 0.32 40.89 -8.86
CA GLU A 699 -0.31 40.83 -10.17
C GLU A 699 -1.46 39.81 -10.15
N VAL A 700 -2.60 40.16 -10.75
CA VAL A 700 -3.72 39.23 -10.90
C VAL A 700 -3.47 38.33 -12.11
N LEU A 701 -3.22 37.05 -11.86
CA LEU A 701 -2.92 36.08 -12.92
C LEU A 701 -4.19 35.53 -13.58
N ALA A 702 -5.20 35.23 -12.77
CA ALA A 702 -6.43 34.60 -13.24
C ALA A 702 -7.63 34.98 -12.36
N LEU A 703 -8.82 34.93 -12.96
CA LEU A 703 -10.10 35.09 -12.29
C LEU A 703 -11.06 34.01 -12.80
N ALA A 704 -11.73 33.34 -11.87
CA ALA A 704 -12.83 32.41 -12.16
C ALA A 704 -14.08 32.83 -11.39
N GLN A 705 -15.23 32.71 -12.05
CA GLN A 705 -16.53 32.99 -11.47
C GLN A 705 -17.25 31.69 -11.12
N ASN A 706 -17.92 31.66 -9.97
CA ASN A 706 -18.71 30.50 -9.57
C ASN A 706 -19.97 30.39 -10.45
N PRO A 707 -20.18 29.26 -11.17
CA PRO A 707 -21.30 29.10 -12.11
C PRO A 707 -22.69 29.15 -11.43
N ILE A 708 -22.80 28.74 -10.17
CA ILE A 708 -24.09 28.75 -9.43
C ILE A 708 -24.27 29.98 -8.53
N ALA A 709 -23.20 30.74 -8.30
CA ALA A 709 -23.19 31.92 -7.44
C ALA A 709 -22.36 33.04 -8.07
N PRO A 710 -22.88 33.76 -9.09
CA PRO A 710 -22.09 34.70 -9.89
C PRO A 710 -21.41 35.84 -9.12
N ASN A 711 -21.89 36.18 -7.92
CA ASN A 711 -21.24 37.16 -7.06
C ASN A 711 -19.94 36.65 -6.44
N GLU A 712 -19.72 35.34 -6.43
CA GLU A 712 -18.51 34.73 -5.89
C GLU A 712 -17.45 34.61 -6.97
N LEU A 713 -16.34 35.30 -6.73
CA LEU A 713 -15.16 35.33 -7.57
C LEU A 713 -14.02 34.64 -6.84
N LEU A 714 -13.22 33.90 -7.59
CA LEU A 714 -11.91 33.46 -7.16
C LEU A 714 -10.86 34.22 -7.94
N ILE A 715 -9.94 34.81 -7.18
CA ILE A 715 -8.91 35.68 -7.71
C ILE A 715 -7.57 35.09 -7.32
N LEU A 716 -6.76 34.81 -8.33
CA LEU A 716 -5.41 34.28 -8.14
C LEU A 716 -4.40 35.39 -8.35
N TRP A 717 -3.70 35.74 -7.28
CA TRP A 717 -2.65 36.76 -7.27
C TRP A 717 -1.28 36.11 -7.20
N ALA A 718 -0.28 36.76 -7.77
CA ALA A 718 1.10 36.36 -7.63
C ALA A 718 2.01 37.55 -7.29
N GLU A 719 2.93 37.30 -6.37
CA GLU A 719 4.13 38.09 -6.15
C GLU A 719 5.24 37.50 -7.04
N VAL A 720 5.21 37.85 -8.33
CA VAL A 720 6.04 37.24 -9.39
C VAL A 720 7.53 37.19 -9.01
N SER A 721 8.06 38.25 -8.40
CA SER A 721 9.47 38.31 -7.99
C SER A 721 9.90 37.30 -6.92
N ARG A 722 8.94 36.72 -6.18
CA ARG A 722 9.20 35.73 -5.12
C ARG A 722 8.55 34.39 -5.39
N GLY A 723 7.82 34.23 -6.48
CA GLY A 723 7.05 33.01 -6.78
C GLY A 723 5.92 32.73 -5.76
N ARG A 724 5.51 33.71 -4.96
CA ARG A 724 4.43 33.52 -3.97
C ARG A 724 3.07 33.73 -4.63
N HIS A 725 2.15 32.81 -4.44
CA HIS A 725 0.84 32.80 -5.06
C HIS A 725 -0.25 32.78 -3.98
N PHE A 726 -1.31 33.56 -4.20
CA PHE A 726 -2.43 33.72 -3.28
C PHE A 726 -3.73 33.43 -4.01
N LEU A 727 -4.57 32.56 -3.45
CA LEU A 727 -5.92 32.34 -3.95
C LEU A 727 -6.91 32.95 -2.96
N LEU A 728 -7.65 33.94 -3.45
CA LEU A 728 -8.61 34.70 -2.69
C LEU A 728 -10.01 34.38 -3.20
N TRP A 729 -10.89 33.98 -2.31
CA TRP A 729 -12.33 34.05 -2.55
C TRP A 729 -12.83 35.44 -2.24
N PHE A 730 -13.72 35.96 -3.08
CA PHE A 730 -14.29 37.28 -2.98
C PHE A 730 -15.77 37.25 -3.33
N ASP A 731 -16.62 37.72 -2.42
CA ASP A 731 -18.04 37.93 -2.69
C ASP A 731 -18.28 39.39 -3.11
N ALA A 732 -18.55 39.60 -4.39
CA ALA A 732 -18.82 40.91 -4.99
C ALA A 732 -20.15 41.54 -4.55
N ALA A 733 -21.03 40.82 -3.85
CA ALA A 733 -22.24 41.41 -3.27
C ALA A 733 -21.98 42.02 -1.89
N SER A 734 -21.24 41.31 -1.02
CA SER A 734 -20.94 41.76 0.35
C SER A 734 -19.62 42.52 0.47
N GLY A 735 -18.70 42.31 -0.47
CA GLY A 735 -17.30 42.76 -0.37
C GLY A 735 -16.45 41.90 0.58
N GLU A 736 -16.98 40.77 1.07
CA GLU A 736 -16.22 39.85 1.91
C GLU A 736 -15.12 39.14 1.10
N GLN A 737 -13.98 38.91 1.75
CA GLN A 737 -12.83 38.24 1.16
C GLN A 737 -12.28 37.19 2.12
N GLU A 738 -11.85 36.06 1.56
CA GLU A 738 -11.22 34.98 2.30
C GLU A 738 -9.98 34.47 1.55
N LEU A 739 -8.85 34.36 2.25
CA LEU A 739 -7.65 33.72 1.72
C LEU A 739 -7.78 32.21 1.87
N LEU A 740 -7.91 31.53 0.75
CA LEU A 740 -8.00 30.06 0.69
C LEU A 740 -6.62 29.41 0.67
N PHE A 741 -5.66 30.07 0.01
CA PHE A 741 -4.35 29.49 -0.27
C PHE A 741 -3.26 30.55 -0.31
N ASP A 742 -2.12 30.23 0.31
CA ASP A 742 -0.90 31.02 0.31
C ASP A 742 0.28 30.06 0.24
N SER A 743 0.97 30.05 -0.89
CA SER A 743 2.12 29.18 -1.11
C SER A 743 3.23 29.91 -1.83
N THR A 744 4.46 29.46 -1.56
CA THR A 744 5.65 29.92 -2.26
C THR A 744 6.11 28.82 -3.21
N PHE A 745 6.13 29.13 -4.49
CA PHE A 745 6.64 28.27 -5.55
C PHE A 745 7.96 28.80 -6.10
N ALA A 746 8.59 28.03 -6.99
CA ALA A 746 9.76 28.53 -7.70
C ALA A 746 9.39 29.81 -8.48
N PRO A 747 10.30 30.77 -8.66
CA PRO A 747 10.02 32.02 -9.39
C PRO A 747 9.52 31.80 -10.82
N ASP A 748 9.90 30.66 -11.43
CA ASP A 748 9.50 30.29 -12.79
C ASP A 748 8.17 29.51 -12.83
N THR A 749 7.49 29.36 -11.68
CA THR A 749 6.17 28.74 -11.61
C THR A 749 5.10 29.70 -12.11
N TYR A 750 4.33 29.26 -13.09
CA TYR A 750 3.20 29.97 -13.63
C TYR A 750 1.93 29.13 -13.54
N VAL A 751 0.81 29.82 -13.31
CA VAL A 751 -0.51 29.21 -13.35
C VAL A 751 -0.98 29.27 -14.78
N LEU A 752 -1.57 28.18 -15.27
CA LEU A 752 -2.27 28.19 -16.55
C LEU A 752 -3.66 28.78 -16.34
N PRO A 753 -3.96 30.01 -16.79
CA PRO A 753 -5.24 30.67 -16.45
C PRO A 753 -6.46 29.86 -16.92
N GLU A 754 -6.30 29.13 -18.03
CA GLU A 754 -7.31 28.25 -18.62
C GLU A 754 -7.63 27.02 -17.74
N SER A 755 -6.77 26.68 -16.78
CA SER A 755 -6.98 25.56 -15.86
C SER A 755 -7.79 25.93 -14.61
N LEU A 756 -7.93 27.23 -14.32
CA LEU A 756 -8.70 27.71 -13.17
C LEU A 756 -10.20 27.59 -13.47
N ALA A 757 -10.86 26.58 -12.93
CA ALA A 757 -12.26 26.31 -13.21
C ALA A 757 -12.99 25.71 -12.01
N PHE A 758 -14.24 26.13 -11.82
CA PHE A 758 -15.16 25.49 -10.89
C PHE A 758 -15.73 24.20 -11.47
N SER A 759 -16.12 23.27 -10.61
CA SER A 759 -17.05 22.19 -10.95
C SER A 759 -18.42 22.76 -11.34
N GLY A 760 -19.22 21.99 -12.07
CA GLY A 760 -20.55 22.42 -12.52
C GLY A 760 -21.50 22.82 -11.37
N ASP A 761 -21.35 22.19 -10.20
CA ASP A 761 -22.08 22.53 -8.97
C ASP A 761 -21.45 23.69 -8.17
N GLY A 762 -20.34 24.26 -8.62
CA GLY A 762 -19.63 25.37 -7.99
C GLY A 762 -19.03 25.08 -6.62
N ARG A 763 -18.98 23.81 -6.21
CA ARG A 763 -18.41 23.38 -4.92
C ARG A 763 -16.90 23.26 -4.98
N TRP A 764 -16.38 22.69 -6.04
CA TRP A 764 -14.96 22.37 -6.18
C TRP A 764 -14.28 23.34 -7.11
N LEU A 765 -13.04 23.67 -6.79
CA LEU A 765 -12.18 24.48 -7.64
C LEU A 765 -10.96 23.67 -8.03
N LYS A 766 -10.66 23.64 -9.33
CA LYS A 766 -9.39 23.13 -9.84
C LYS A 766 -8.51 24.24 -10.40
N TYR A 767 -7.19 24.08 -10.29
CA TYR A 767 -6.19 24.85 -11.04
C TYR A 767 -4.89 24.07 -11.19
N VAL A 768 -4.13 24.38 -12.25
CA VAL A 768 -2.85 23.74 -12.55
C VAL A 768 -1.71 24.74 -12.41
N LEU A 769 -0.68 24.33 -11.66
CA LEU A 769 0.60 25.01 -11.58
C LEU A 769 1.64 24.29 -12.42
N SER A 770 2.43 25.05 -13.17
CA SER A 770 3.57 24.55 -13.94
C SER A 770 4.82 25.27 -13.47
N ASP A 771 5.86 24.56 -13.08
CA ASP A 771 7.16 25.15 -12.73
C ASP A 771 8.18 25.11 -13.88
N GLY A 772 7.76 24.61 -15.05
CA GLY A 772 8.56 24.49 -16.26
C GLY A 772 9.66 23.40 -16.23
N ALA A 773 9.90 22.75 -15.09
CA ALA A 773 10.97 21.76 -14.91
C ALA A 773 10.50 20.45 -14.23
N ALA A 774 9.33 20.46 -13.63
CA ALA A 774 8.67 19.35 -12.95
C ALA A 774 7.29 19.11 -13.58
N PRO A 775 6.66 17.95 -13.32
CA PRO A 775 5.29 17.70 -13.73
C PRO A 775 4.36 18.81 -13.25
N ASN A 776 3.37 19.13 -14.09
CA ASN A 776 2.33 20.09 -13.76
C ASN A 776 1.53 19.56 -12.56
N MET A 777 1.11 20.41 -11.64
CA MET A 777 0.41 20.00 -10.43
C MET A 777 -1.02 20.51 -10.46
N LEU A 778 -2.00 19.60 -10.45
CA LEU A 778 -3.42 19.92 -10.34
C LEU A 778 -3.81 20.00 -8.87
N TYR A 779 -4.29 21.15 -8.45
CA TYR A 779 -4.82 21.39 -7.10
C TYR A 779 -6.32 21.40 -7.16
N LEU A 780 -6.94 20.74 -6.18
CA LEU A 780 -8.38 20.69 -6.04
C LEU A 780 -8.80 21.10 -4.63
N HIS A 781 -9.63 22.15 -4.53
CA HIS A 781 -10.09 22.73 -3.28
C HIS A 781 -11.59 22.52 -3.09
N ASP A 782 -11.97 22.07 -1.89
CA ASP A 782 -13.38 21.96 -1.47
C ASP A 782 -13.84 23.26 -0.81
N ARG A 783 -14.81 23.96 -1.43
CA ARG A 783 -15.28 25.26 -0.95
C ARG A 783 -15.73 25.30 0.53
N PRO A 784 -16.48 24.34 1.08
CA PRO A 784 -16.96 24.41 2.47
C PRO A 784 -15.86 24.24 3.51
N VAL A 785 -14.69 23.72 3.11
CA VAL A 785 -13.58 23.42 4.02
C VAL A 785 -12.63 24.61 4.03
N ALA A 786 -12.80 25.50 5.02
CA ALA A 786 -11.91 26.63 5.20
C ALA A 786 -10.50 26.15 5.59
N ARG A 787 -9.51 26.49 4.75
CA ARG A 787 -8.04 26.39 4.88
C ARG A 787 -7.39 25.01 4.67
N GLY A 788 -6.53 24.96 3.65
CA GLY A 788 -5.28 24.19 3.66
C GLY A 788 -5.31 22.80 3.02
N ASP A 789 -6.47 22.14 2.98
CA ASP A 789 -6.58 20.78 2.45
C ASP A 789 -6.96 20.81 0.96
N ALA A 790 -5.94 20.93 0.11
CA ALA A 790 -6.09 20.68 -1.33
C ALA A 790 -5.77 19.23 -1.63
N LEU A 791 -6.59 18.58 -2.47
CA LEU A 791 -6.15 17.34 -3.12
C LEU A 791 -5.19 17.72 -4.25
N ILE A 792 -4.04 17.07 -4.30
CA ILE A 792 -2.97 17.37 -5.26
C ILE A 792 -2.77 16.16 -6.16
N PHE A 793 -2.73 16.40 -7.48
CA PHE A 793 -2.50 15.38 -8.48
C PHE A 793 -1.39 15.80 -9.44
N ASP A 794 -0.39 14.94 -9.63
CA ASP A 794 0.64 15.17 -10.64
C ASP A 794 0.04 15.02 -12.05
N LEU A 795 0.39 15.88 -12.98
CA LEU A 795 0.01 15.80 -14.38
C LEU A 795 1.25 15.57 -15.23
N PRO A 796 1.15 14.76 -16.30
CA PRO A 796 2.24 14.63 -17.28
C PRO A 796 2.62 16.01 -17.84
N GLU A 797 3.91 16.19 -18.14
CA GLU A 797 4.61 17.45 -18.50
C GLU A 797 4.04 18.23 -19.72
N ALA A 798 2.93 17.77 -20.33
CA ALA A 798 2.30 18.39 -21.49
C ALA A 798 0.75 18.49 -21.42
N SER A 799 0.11 18.16 -20.29
CA SER A 799 -1.34 17.92 -20.25
C SER A 799 -2.15 19.04 -19.58
N TYR A 800 -2.11 20.26 -20.13
CA TYR A 800 -2.99 21.35 -19.68
C TYR A 800 -4.47 21.12 -20.04
N LEU A 801 -4.74 20.30 -21.06
CA LEU A 801 -6.07 19.81 -21.44
C LEU A 801 -6.29 18.34 -21.01
N GLY A 802 -5.50 17.89 -20.04
CA GLY A 802 -5.53 16.53 -19.52
C GLY A 802 -6.60 16.27 -18.49
N HIS A 803 -7.50 17.19 -18.21
CA HIS A 803 -8.41 17.04 -17.09
C HIS A 803 -9.72 17.80 -17.32
N ASP A 804 -10.84 17.21 -16.95
CA ASP A 804 -12.15 17.81 -17.22
C ASP A 804 -13.22 17.41 -16.19
N TRP A 805 -14.20 18.30 -16.01
CA TRP A 805 -15.34 18.10 -15.13
C TRP A 805 -16.49 17.44 -15.88
N SER A 806 -17.18 16.49 -15.24
CA SER A 806 -18.53 16.16 -15.70
C SER A 806 -19.46 17.38 -15.52
N ALA A 807 -20.51 17.47 -16.32
CA ALA A 807 -21.45 18.59 -16.30
C ALA A 807 -22.09 18.80 -14.92
N ASP A 808 -22.30 17.73 -14.15
CA ASP A 808 -22.84 17.76 -12.79
C ASP A 808 -21.80 18.12 -11.71
N GLY A 809 -20.52 18.20 -12.07
CA GLY A 809 -19.41 18.44 -11.16
C GLY A 809 -19.08 17.27 -10.23
N ALA A 810 -19.73 16.11 -10.38
CA ALA A 810 -19.53 14.96 -9.50
C ALA A 810 -18.23 14.19 -9.79
N TRP A 811 -17.75 14.27 -11.03
CA TRP A 811 -16.59 13.53 -11.53
C TRP A 811 -15.53 14.44 -12.10
N LEU A 812 -14.29 14.22 -11.67
CA LEU A 812 -13.11 14.77 -12.30
C LEU A 812 -12.39 13.66 -13.06
N ALA A 813 -12.23 13.83 -14.37
CA ALA A 813 -11.38 12.96 -15.18
C ALA A 813 -9.99 13.57 -15.29
N ILE A 814 -8.95 12.75 -15.10
CA ILE A 814 -7.54 13.14 -15.18
C ILE A 814 -6.81 12.14 -16.09
N ASN A 815 -6.20 12.66 -17.13
CA ASN A 815 -5.40 11.91 -18.07
C ASN A 815 -4.02 11.64 -17.47
N ARG A 816 -3.67 10.36 -17.40
CA ARG A 816 -2.36 9.88 -16.94
C ARG A 816 -1.60 9.20 -18.08
N GLY A 817 -1.81 9.64 -19.32
CA GLY A 817 -1.14 9.15 -20.53
C GLY A 817 -1.84 7.92 -21.10
N ILE A 818 -1.60 6.76 -20.49
CA ILE A 818 -2.20 5.47 -20.92
C ILE A 818 -3.22 4.93 -19.92
N THR A 819 -3.57 5.74 -18.92
CA THR A 819 -4.70 5.49 -18.04
C THR A 819 -5.47 6.79 -17.86
N ILE A 820 -6.74 6.68 -17.51
CA ILE A 820 -7.56 7.79 -17.05
C ILE A 820 -7.85 7.54 -15.58
N GLU A 821 -7.56 8.51 -14.74
CA GLU A 821 -8.01 8.51 -13.36
C GLU A 821 -9.33 9.27 -13.27
N LEU A 822 -10.36 8.62 -12.73
CA LEU A 822 -11.63 9.22 -12.40
C LEU A 822 -11.71 9.40 -10.89
N VAL A 823 -12.00 10.62 -10.46
CA VAL A 823 -12.12 10.97 -9.05
C VAL A 823 -13.57 11.31 -8.74
N SER A 824 -14.18 10.55 -7.83
CA SER A 824 -15.47 10.86 -7.21
C SER A 824 -15.27 11.81 -6.05
N LEU A 825 -15.83 13.01 -6.15
CA LEU A 825 -15.67 14.01 -5.10
C LEU A 825 -16.72 13.93 -3.99
N SER A 826 -17.77 13.15 -4.22
CA SER A 826 -18.80 12.87 -3.21
C SER A 826 -18.54 11.58 -2.44
N ALA A 827 -17.98 10.55 -3.10
CA ALA A 827 -17.73 9.24 -2.51
C ALA A 827 -16.30 9.04 -1.99
N ALA A 828 -15.38 9.98 -2.26
CA ALA A 828 -13.93 9.82 -2.04
C ALA A 828 -13.36 8.55 -2.72
N GLU A 829 -13.99 8.16 -3.83
CA GLU A 829 -13.60 7.01 -4.64
C GLU A 829 -12.72 7.48 -5.80
N GLN A 830 -11.73 6.67 -6.14
CA GLN A 830 -10.85 6.89 -7.28
C GLN A 830 -10.79 5.62 -8.11
N TRP A 831 -10.89 5.77 -9.42
CA TRP A 831 -10.80 4.66 -10.36
C TRP A 831 -9.77 4.97 -11.41
N ILE A 832 -9.05 3.93 -11.84
CA ILE A 832 -8.09 4.03 -12.93
C ILE A 832 -8.64 3.18 -14.06
N ILE A 833 -8.82 3.79 -15.22
CA ILE A 833 -9.29 3.15 -16.44
C ILE A 833 -8.08 2.95 -17.34
N PRO A 834 -7.66 1.71 -17.61
CA PRO A 834 -6.56 1.46 -18.51
C PRO A 834 -6.97 1.78 -19.94
N LEU A 835 -6.11 2.51 -20.65
CA LEU A 835 -6.17 2.66 -22.09
C LEU A 835 -5.43 1.48 -22.73
N GLY A 836 -5.82 1.12 -23.96
CA GLY A 836 -5.13 0.07 -24.72
C GLY A 836 -3.62 0.35 -24.78
N PRO A 837 -2.74 -0.68 -24.79
CA PRO A 837 -1.30 -0.50 -24.60
C PRO A 837 -0.60 0.36 -25.67
N HIS A 838 -1.30 0.62 -26.77
CA HIS A 838 -0.87 1.41 -27.92
C HIS A 838 -1.38 2.85 -27.92
N LEU A 839 -2.31 3.21 -27.03
CA LEU A 839 -2.90 4.55 -26.95
C LEU A 839 -2.18 5.36 -25.89
N GLN A 840 -1.68 6.54 -26.28
CA GLN A 840 -1.19 7.56 -25.36
C GLN A 840 -2.03 8.81 -25.55
N CYS A 841 -2.97 9.04 -24.64
CA CYS A 841 -3.85 10.20 -24.70
C CYS A 841 -3.16 11.41 -24.11
N ASN A 842 -3.39 12.59 -24.70
CA ASN A 842 -2.85 13.86 -24.21
C ASN A 842 -3.96 14.85 -23.81
N GLN A 843 -5.18 14.63 -24.27
CA GLN A 843 -6.35 15.44 -23.97
C GLN A 843 -7.57 14.57 -23.71
N LEU A 844 -8.44 15.05 -22.82
CA LEU A 844 -9.74 14.46 -22.56
C LEU A 844 -10.80 15.54 -22.37
N ALA A 845 -12.05 15.21 -22.62
CA ALA A 845 -13.19 16.09 -22.38
C ALA A 845 -14.47 15.28 -22.16
N TRP A 846 -15.31 15.71 -21.23
CA TRP A 846 -16.65 15.17 -21.07
C TRP A 846 -17.55 15.71 -22.19
N GLN A 847 -18.42 14.84 -22.71
CA GLN A 847 -19.26 15.13 -23.87
C GLN A 847 -20.63 14.49 -23.71
N THR A 848 -21.68 15.29 -23.82
CA THR A 848 -23.06 14.81 -23.88
C THR A 848 -23.28 14.12 -25.22
N ILE A 849 -23.62 12.83 -25.21
CA ILE A 849 -23.95 12.12 -26.45
C ILE A 849 -25.46 12.01 -26.56
N THR A 850 -26.02 12.71 -27.55
CA THR A 850 -27.41 12.53 -27.96
C THR A 850 -27.51 11.24 -28.77
N THR A 851 -28.11 10.21 -28.17
CA THR A 851 -28.50 9.00 -28.91
C THR A 851 -29.75 9.33 -29.74
N GLU A 852 -29.59 9.50 -31.05
CA GLU A 852 -30.71 9.59 -31.99
C GLU A 852 -31.34 8.23 -32.28
#